data_AF-A0A2T1KCF8-F1
#
_entry.id   AF-A0A2T1KCF8-F1
#
_cell.length_a   1.000
_cell.length_b   1.000
_cell.length_c   1.000
_cell.angle_alpha   90.00
_cell.angle_beta   90.00
_cell.angle_gamma   90.00
#
_symmetry.space_group_name_H-M   'P 1'
#
loop_
_entity.id
_entity.type
_entity.pdbx_description
1 polymer ?
#
loop_
_entity_poly.entity_id
_entity_poly.type
_entity_poly.pdbx_seq_one_letter_code
_entity_poly.pdbx_strand_id
1 'polypeptide(L)'
;MNVRFKLLALVILPLTLAACGGSGEDDSSLPPSTGEPDVSTPSDSEGAPTVAATQFIAMGDSGSGSAGQYAVGEAMAQVCALKAIDTGPCEFVLGFGDNIYEDGATSVDDVQFIDKFEKPFEPMGDTPFYMVLGNHDNTGYVGGDGANNSRGDVQVDYHYEGNSPRWRMPARYYAFNSAEIPTALMPRTRDGKPLLTVVSMDSNPIASLVADADSRFTWQNYGMTQLLWAQSELISSQALFNVAMAHHPYLSNGLHGNAGNYDFIPSYILPVISGQRWKDFLEEGVCDYADFIMTGHDHDLQLLEPVDSCGRTRFVVSGAAGKTRSLQDEQRNQAMYQAGDTYGFFWVNAMESNPVTGQPAQMCFEVYTVDPELEGLGVVNGSGGLTPAHSQCLEKVAPLNIARGKDFSGSPVSMPVPLTAGSGFNSAFTGPLELFREELVSGLNTLNMSNPNAETQQAVAQLINGLDTLLVTLDAAASSVTEAGSPDDVAQATFAVQAAAERLQAIDTAGLPAPFDRLGAAFEAFGAGFGGEGGEHSGQGLSQDTAFLLGPVVQLVINLENILDATDQQAEPVPVLSGVTSLLATTLRGVGGTLEQVAALDSSAASDALIGAINSALNTLVLEVLLLEQAPEPINQNATLPTNFLSDALATVMREVTEQLDRHVLTTADGLLGRLLAPITGAITSLIDRLF
;
A
#
# COMPACT_ATOMS: atom_id res chain seq x y z
N MET A 1 -57.99 20.92 -4.68
CA MET A 1 -58.86 20.04 -3.85
C MET A 1 -58.00 19.48 -2.71
N ASN A 2 -58.38 19.49 -1.42
CA ASN A 2 -59.53 18.86 -0.74
C ASN A 2 -59.54 17.32 -0.91
N VAL A 3 -59.63 16.46 0.11
CA VAL A 3 -59.75 16.58 1.61
C VAL A 3 -59.51 15.17 2.22
N ARG A 4 -59.12 14.81 3.47
CA ARG A 4 -58.88 15.36 4.85
C ARG A 4 -57.60 14.67 5.41
N PHE A 5 -56.84 15.09 6.44
CA PHE A 5 -57.08 15.57 7.83
C PHE A 5 -57.43 14.52 8.92
N LYS A 6 -56.49 14.27 9.86
CA LYS A 6 -56.66 14.53 11.31
C LYS A 6 -55.35 14.40 12.13
N LEU A 7 -55.32 15.04 13.32
CA LEU A 7 -54.20 15.10 14.28
C LEU A 7 -54.51 14.32 15.58
N LEU A 8 -53.46 13.89 16.29
CA LEU A 8 -53.29 13.92 17.75
C LEU A 8 -51.77 13.80 18.05
N ALA A 9 -50.99 14.69 18.67
CA ALA A 9 -51.13 15.73 19.71
C ALA A 9 -50.54 15.28 21.08
N LEU A 10 -49.51 16.00 21.54
CA LEU A 10 -48.77 15.80 22.80
C LEU A 10 -49.58 16.18 24.05
N VAL A 11 -49.25 15.56 25.19
CA VAL A 11 -49.15 16.23 26.51
C VAL A 11 -47.93 15.65 27.26
N ILE A 12 -47.23 16.47 28.05
CA ILE A 12 -46.05 16.14 28.88
C ILE A 12 -46.24 16.79 30.28
N LEU A 13 -45.40 16.43 31.27
CA LEU A 13 -45.21 17.09 32.60
C LEU A 13 -46.30 16.80 33.68
N PRO A 14 -46.04 17.03 35.01
CA PRO A 14 -44.79 16.79 35.79
C PRO A 14 -44.98 16.51 37.31
N LEU A 15 -43.88 16.63 38.09
CA LEU A 15 -43.76 16.94 39.55
C LEU A 15 -44.15 15.82 40.56
N THR A 16 -43.55 15.65 41.76
CA THR A 16 -42.20 15.97 42.34
C THR A 16 -42.04 15.38 43.76
N LEU A 17 -40.78 15.29 44.24
CA LEU A 17 -40.29 15.52 45.63
C LEU A 17 -40.56 14.51 46.77
N ALA A 18 -39.46 14.30 47.54
CA ALA A 18 -39.38 14.07 49.01
C ALA A 18 -39.89 12.72 49.61
N ALA A 19 -39.28 12.15 50.66
CA ALA A 19 -37.96 12.39 51.27
C ALA A 19 -37.53 11.23 52.23
N CYS A 20 -36.22 11.16 52.50
CA CYS A 20 -35.48 10.69 53.69
C CYS A 20 -36.08 9.68 54.71
N GLY A 21 -35.29 8.64 55.02
CA GLY A 21 -35.31 7.87 56.29
C GLY A 21 -35.99 6.49 56.21
N GLY A 22 -35.51 5.44 56.91
CA GLY A 22 -34.29 5.33 57.70
C GLY A 22 -34.05 3.94 58.33
N SER A 23 -32.78 3.70 58.70
CA SER A 23 -32.20 2.80 59.73
C SER A 23 -33.09 1.93 60.66
N GLY A 24 -32.59 0.72 60.97
CA GLY A 24 -33.04 -0.22 62.02
C GLY A 24 -33.61 -1.51 61.41
N GLU A 25 -33.08 -2.73 61.56
CA GLU A 25 -32.55 -3.50 62.71
C GLU A 25 -33.63 -4.22 63.57
N ASP A 26 -33.36 -5.52 63.78
CA ASP A 26 -33.76 -6.46 64.84
C ASP A 26 -35.22 -6.95 65.07
N ASP A 27 -35.43 -8.20 64.60
CA ASP A 27 -35.65 -9.42 65.41
C ASP A 27 -37.05 -9.80 65.98
N SER A 28 -37.15 -11.07 66.41
CA SER A 28 -38.13 -11.73 67.29
C SER A 28 -39.28 -12.57 66.67
N SER A 29 -38.91 -13.74 66.15
CA SER A 29 -39.45 -15.09 66.51
C SER A 29 -40.96 -15.41 66.48
N LEU A 30 -41.33 -16.56 65.89
CA LEU A 30 -41.76 -17.80 66.61
C LEU A 30 -42.05 -18.98 65.62
N PRO A 31 -42.05 -20.27 66.06
CA PRO A 31 -42.10 -21.48 65.19
C PRO A 31 -43.39 -22.33 65.45
N PRO A 32 -43.49 -23.67 65.17
CA PRO A 32 -42.71 -24.59 64.32
C PRO A 32 -43.55 -25.43 63.31
N SER A 33 -42.90 -26.15 62.38
CA SER A 33 -43.54 -27.29 61.64
C SER A 33 -42.53 -28.32 61.11
N THR A 34 -42.24 -29.31 61.96
CA THR A 34 -41.84 -30.71 61.69
C THR A 34 -41.74 -31.24 60.23
N GLY A 35 -40.63 -31.95 59.93
CA GLY A 35 -40.71 -33.33 59.41
C GLY A 35 -40.02 -33.71 58.10
N GLU A 36 -38.70 -33.98 58.15
CA GLU A 36 -37.93 -34.94 57.29
C GLU A 36 -37.86 -34.70 55.75
N PRO A 37 -36.91 -35.33 55.02
CA PRO A 37 -35.69 -36.02 55.46
C PRO A 37 -34.38 -35.29 55.04
N ASP A 38 -33.25 -35.73 55.58
CA ASP A 38 -31.92 -35.33 55.11
C ASP A 38 -31.62 -35.97 53.74
N VAL A 39 -31.72 -35.19 52.68
CA VAL A 39 -31.22 -35.54 51.34
C VAL A 39 -29.93 -34.78 51.13
N SER A 40 -28.81 -35.51 51.17
CA SER A 40 -27.51 -34.99 50.78
C SER A 40 -27.61 -34.29 49.43
N THR A 41 -27.38 -32.97 49.41
CA THR A 41 -27.13 -32.25 48.16
C THR A 41 -26.05 -33.02 47.39
N PRO A 42 -26.25 -33.33 46.10
CA PRO A 42 -25.15 -33.75 45.26
C PRO A 42 -24.01 -32.75 45.43
N SER A 43 -22.77 -33.22 45.46
CA SER A 43 -21.63 -32.31 45.28
C SER A 43 -21.92 -31.48 44.04
N ASP A 44 -21.78 -30.16 44.14
CA ASP A 44 -21.47 -29.39 42.95
C ASP A 44 -20.23 -30.05 42.35
N SER A 45 -20.39 -30.71 41.21
CA SER A 45 -19.27 -31.09 40.39
C SER A 45 -18.78 -29.78 39.79
N GLU A 46 -17.73 -29.20 40.39
CA GLU A 46 -17.04 -28.04 39.82
C GLU A 46 -16.79 -28.34 38.35
N GLY A 47 -17.54 -27.65 37.48
CA GLY A 47 -17.52 -27.91 36.05
C GLY A 47 -16.10 -27.72 35.56
N ALA A 48 -15.54 -28.71 34.85
CA ALA A 48 -14.18 -28.62 34.33
C ALA A 48 -14.04 -27.28 33.58
N PRO A 49 -13.11 -26.40 33.98
CA PRO A 49 -13.15 -24.99 33.64
C PRO A 49 -13.16 -24.81 32.13
N THR A 50 -14.24 -24.20 31.62
CA THR A 50 -14.49 -24.05 30.19
C THR A 50 -13.31 -23.33 29.53
N VAL A 51 -12.62 -24.04 28.64
CA VAL A 51 -11.54 -23.48 27.84
C VAL A 51 -12.17 -22.68 26.71
N ALA A 52 -11.86 -21.40 26.60
CA ALA A 52 -12.31 -20.61 25.45
C ALA A 52 -11.63 -21.13 24.18
N ALA A 53 -12.43 -21.53 23.20
CA ALA A 53 -11.98 -22.04 21.91
C ALA A 53 -12.84 -21.45 20.77
N THR A 54 -12.25 -21.18 19.61
CA THR A 54 -12.96 -20.77 18.40
C THR A 54 -12.37 -21.48 17.19
N GLN A 55 -13.25 -21.98 16.31
CA GLN A 55 -12.86 -22.67 15.08
C GLN A 55 -13.27 -21.84 13.87
N PHE A 56 -12.44 -21.85 12.83
CA PHE A 56 -12.70 -21.14 11.58
C PHE A 56 -11.98 -21.79 10.40
N ILE A 57 -12.38 -21.42 9.19
CA ILE A 57 -11.62 -21.72 7.96
C ILE A 57 -10.77 -20.51 7.56
N ALA A 58 -9.57 -20.76 7.07
CA ALA A 58 -8.68 -19.79 6.43
C ALA A 58 -8.45 -20.21 4.97
N MET A 59 -8.74 -19.31 4.02
CA MET A 59 -8.72 -19.57 2.57
C MET A 59 -8.60 -18.25 1.77
N GLY A 60 -8.15 -18.32 0.52
CA GLY A 60 -8.03 -17.16 -0.38
C GLY A 60 -8.14 -17.57 -1.85
N ASP A 61 -8.14 -16.58 -2.76
CA ASP A 61 -7.96 -16.81 -4.20
C ASP A 61 -9.06 -17.71 -4.78
N SER A 62 -10.28 -17.49 -4.27
CA SER A 62 -11.40 -18.39 -4.51
C SER A 62 -12.19 -18.06 -5.77
N GLY A 63 -12.16 -16.81 -6.25
CA GLY A 63 -13.16 -16.20 -7.12
C GLY A 63 -13.30 -16.71 -8.56
N SER A 64 -12.94 -17.95 -8.88
CA SER A 64 -12.87 -18.46 -10.25
C SER A 64 -14.21 -18.99 -10.79
N GLY A 65 -15.12 -19.43 -9.91
CA GLY A 65 -16.33 -20.16 -10.30
C GLY A 65 -16.04 -21.57 -10.84
N SER A 66 -14.84 -22.10 -10.61
CA SER A 66 -14.40 -23.39 -11.15
C SER A 66 -15.01 -24.58 -10.39
N ALA A 67 -15.04 -25.76 -11.03
CA ALA A 67 -15.44 -26.99 -10.33
C ALA A 67 -14.57 -27.31 -9.10
N GLY A 68 -13.30 -26.88 -9.10
CA GLY A 68 -12.42 -26.94 -7.93
C GLY A 68 -12.90 -26.05 -6.78
N GLN A 69 -13.35 -24.83 -7.07
CA GLN A 69 -13.93 -23.94 -6.05
C GLN A 69 -15.20 -24.51 -5.42
N TYR A 70 -16.11 -25.06 -6.23
CA TYR A 70 -17.32 -25.70 -5.72
C TYR A 70 -16.99 -26.93 -4.85
N ALA A 71 -15.98 -27.72 -5.24
CA ALA A 71 -15.49 -28.82 -4.42
C ALA A 71 -14.85 -28.33 -3.10
N VAL A 72 -14.10 -27.23 -3.11
CA VAL A 72 -13.55 -26.61 -1.89
C VAL A 72 -14.66 -26.13 -0.96
N GLY A 73 -15.70 -25.47 -1.48
CA GLY A 73 -16.86 -25.04 -0.69
C GLY A 73 -17.65 -26.20 -0.07
N GLU A 74 -17.83 -27.31 -0.79
CA GLU A 74 -18.43 -28.53 -0.22
C GLU A 74 -17.49 -29.20 0.81
N ALA A 75 -16.19 -29.30 0.52
CA ALA A 75 -15.20 -29.87 1.42
C ALA A 75 -15.09 -29.10 2.74
N MET A 76 -15.12 -27.75 2.71
CA MET A 76 -15.20 -26.90 3.90
C MET A 76 -16.44 -27.25 4.75
N ALA A 77 -17.60 -27.41 4.11
CA ALA A 77 -18.83 -27.78 4.81
C ALA A 77 -18.77 -29.20 5.41
N GLN A 78 -18.21 -30.18 4.70
CA GLN A 78 -18.01 -31.54 5.20
C GLN A 78 -17.05 -31.55 6.42
N VAL A 79 -15.92 -30.83 6.34
CA VAL A 79 -14.97 -30.70 7.46
C VAL A 79 -15.63 -30.04 8.67
N CYS A 80 -16.28 -28.89 8.49
CA CYS A 80 -16.94 -28.17 9.58
C CYS A 80 -18.11 -28.97 10.21
N ALA A 81 -18.88 -29.71 9.41
CA ALA A 81 -19.97 -30.56 9.93
C ALA A 81 -19.45 -31.73 10.78
N LEU A 82 -18.30 -32.33 10.43
CA LEU A 82 -17.68 -33.39 11.23
C LEU A 82 -16.99 -32.83 12.49
N LYS A 83 -16.28 -31.70 12.38
CA LYS A 83 -15.69 -31.00 13.54
C LYS A 83 -16.75 -30.53 14.56
N ALA A 84 -17.96 -30.19 14.09
CA ALA A 84 -19.08 -29.84 14.96
C ALA A 84 -19.53 -30.95 15.92
N ILE A 85 -19.19 -32.22 15.65
CA ILE A 85 -19.52 -33.36 16.52
C ILE A 85 -18.57 -33.42 17.72
N ASP A 86 -17.27 -33.19 17.52
CA ASP A 86 -16.22 -33.39 18.53
C ASP A 86 -15.82 -32.10 19.26
N THR A 87 -15.76 -30.96 18.56
CA THR A 87 -15.16 -29.71 19.07
C THR A 87 -16.07 -28.49 19.04
N GLY A 88 -17.21 -28.54 18.34
CA GLY A 88 -18.13 -27.41 18.13
C GLY A 88 -18.03 -26.84 16.70
N PRO A 89 -18.89 -25.88 16.33
CA PRO A 89 -19.00 -25.40 14.95
C PRO A 89 -17.78 -24.59 14.49
N CYS A 90 -17.60 -24.48 13.17
CA CYS A 90 -16.84 -23.40 12.56
C CYS A 90 -17.67 -22.10 12.68
N GLU A 91 -17.15 -21.11 13.42
CA GLU A 91 -17.86 -19.86 13.71
C GLU A 91 -17.80 -18.87 12.52
N PHE A 92 -16.77 -18.95 11.68
CA PHE A 92 -16.55 -18.06 10.53
C PHE A 92 -15.53 -18.62 9.52
N VAL A 93 -15.38 -17.91 8.40
CA VAL A 93 -14.32 -18.06 7.40
C VAL A 93 -13.55 -16.74 7.27
N LEU A 94 -12.23 -16.81 7.10
CA LEU A 94 -11.38 -15.70 6.67
C LEU A 94 -11.03 -15.89 5.19
N GLY A 95 -11.34 -14.89 4.36
CA GLY A 95 -11.11 -14.87 2.91
C GLY A 95 -10.01 -13.89 2.52
N PHE A 96 -8.90 -14.39 2.00
CA PHE A 96 -7.66 -13.63 1.74
C PHE A 96 -7.59 -12.94 0.37
N GLY A 97 -8.69 -12.41 -0.13
CA GLY A 97 -8.74 -11.68 -1.39
C GLY A 97 -8.76 -12.56 -2.64
N ASP A 98 -8.75 -11.89 -3.80
CA ASP A 98 -9.03 -12.46 -5.12
C ASP A 98 -10.38 -13.19 -5.11
N ASN A 99 -11.39 -12.41 -4.71
CA ASN A 99 -12.74 -12.86 -4.46
C ASN A 99 -13.55 -12.99 -5.75
N ILE A 100 -13.22 -12.21 -6.79
CA ILE A 100 -13.86 -12.24 -8.11
C ILE A 100 -12.80 -12.14 -9.23
N TYR A 101 -12.37 -13.28 -9.78
CA TYR A 101 -11.46 -13.33 -10.94
C TYR A 101 -12.20 -13.00 -12.25
N GLU A 102 -11.55 -12.55 -13.33
CA GLU A 102 -10.16 -12.08 -13.40
C GLU A 102 -10.06 -10.57 -13.15
N ASP A 103 -11.16 -9.84 -13.30
CA ASP A 103 -11.18 -8.38 -13.35
C ASP A 103 -11.96 -7.72 -12.20
N GLY A 104 -12.37 -8.46 -11.17
CA GLY A 104 -13.21 -7.96 -10.08
C GLY A 104 -14.70 -7.85 -10.44
N ALA A 105 -15.48 -7.30 -9.50
CA ALA A 105 -16.92 -7.02 -9.68
C ALA A 105 -17.15 -5.60 -10.23
N THR A 106 -18.20 -5.43 -11.03
CA THR A 106 -18.51 -4.15 -11.71
C THR A 106 -19.65 -3.35 -11.07
N SER A 107 -20.48 -3.99 -10.25
CA SER A 107 -21.55 -3.37 -9.45
C SER A 107 -22.04 -4.37 -8.38
N VAL A 108 -22.84 -3.94 -7.40
CA VAL A 108 -23.42 -4.84 -6.38
C VAL A 108 -24.42 -5.86 -6.96
N ASP A 109 -25.01 -5.57 -8.12
CA ASP A 109 -25.88 -6.45 -8.90
C ASP A 109 -25.10 -7.41 -9.84
N ASP A 110 -23.76 -7.40 -9.81
CA ASP A 110 -22.95 -8.22 -10.71
C ASP A 110 -23.14 -9.72 -10.43
N VAL A 111 -23.60 -10.46 -11.45
CA VAL A 111 -23.86 -11.90 -11.39
C VAL A 111 -22.63 -12.72 -10.99
N GLN A 112 -21.44 -12.15 -11.12
CA GLN A 112 -20.20 -12.74 -10.61
C GLN A 112 -20.27 -13.06 -9.11
N PHE A 113 -20.88 -12.22 -8.26
CA PHE A 113 -21.08 -12.57 -6.85
C PHE A 113 -21.91 -13.85 -6.68
N ILE A 114 -22.91 -14.07 -7.54
CA ILE A 114 -23.75 -15.26 -7.50
C ILE A 114 -22.96 -16.51 -7.92
N ASP A 115 -22.25 -16.43 -9.04
CA ASP A 115 -21.60 -17.60 -9.66
C ASP A 115 -20.24 -17.97 -9.03
N LYS A 116 -19.57 -17.00 -8.39
CA LYS A 116 -18.19 -17.11 -7.86
C LYS A 116 -18.10 -16.93 -6.33
N PHE A 117 -19.18 -16.62 -5.63
CA PHE A 117 -19.22 -16.61 -4.16
C PHE A 117 -20.46 -17.30 -3.58
N GLU A 118 -21.67 -16.81 -3.88
CA GLU A 118 -22.90 -17.27 -3.22
C GLU A 118 -23.22 -18.76 -3.45
N LYS A 119 -23.00 -19.26 -4.68
CA LYS A 119 -23.21 -20.67 -5.05
C LYS A 119 -22.07 -21.60 -4.60
N PRO A 120 -20.77 -21.31 -4.86
CA PRO A 120 -19.67 -22.14 -4.36
C PRO A 120 -19.75 -22.36 -2.84
N PHE A 121 -20.18 -21.35 -2.09
CA PHE A 121 -20.27 -21.39 -0.63
C PHE A 121 -21.72 -21.52 -0.10
N GLU A 122 -22.68 -21.92 -0.93
CA GLU A 122 -24.01 -22.37 -0.47
C GLU A 122 -23.93 -23.51 0.56
N PRO A 123 -23.03 -24.52 0.44
CA PRO A 123 -22.89 -25.59 1.44
C PRO A 123 -22.52 -25.12 2.84
N MET A 124 -21.93 -23.92 2.98
CA MET A 124 -21.56 -23.33 4.28
C MET A 124 -22.76 -22.62 4.96
N GLY A 125 -23.94 -22.57 4.33
CA GLY A 125 -25.13 -21.94 4.91
C GLY A 125 -24.91 -20.46 5.22
N ASP A 126 -25.31 -20.04 6.43
CA ASP A 126 -25.20 -18.63 6.89
C ASP A 126 -23.85 -18.31 7.59
N THR A 127 -22.85 -19.20 7.55
CA THR A 127 -21.54 -18.97 8.18
C THR A 127 -20.88 -17.70 7.61
N PRO A 128 -20.48 -16.72 8.44
CA PRO A 128 -19.93 -15.46 7.94
C PRO A 128 -18.53 -15.63 7.35
N PHE A 129 -18.32 -15.03 6.18
CA PHE A 129 -17.04 -14.94 5.47
C PHE A 129 -16.52 -13.50 5.59
N TYR A 130 -15.40 -13.31 6.29
CA TYR A 130 -14.75 -12.01 6.44
C TYR A 130 -13.67 -11.86 5.38
N MET A 131 -13.88 -10.93 4.45
CA MET A 131 -13.10 -10.81 3.22
C MET A 131 -12.14 -9.61 3.27
N VAL A 132 -10.97 -9.74 2.65
CA VAL A 132 -10.12 -8.62 2.19
C VAL A 132 -10.09 -8.60 0.65
N LEU A 133 -9.39 -7.64 0.03
CA LEU A 133 -9.26 -7.53 -1.42
C LEU A 133 -7.89 -8.05 -1.91
N GLY A 134 -7.89 -8.68 -3.09
CA GLY A 134 -6.68 -9.03 -3.84
C GLY A 134 -6.43 -8.11 -5.05
N ASN A 135 -5.39 -8.41 -5.84
CA ASN A 135 -5.02 -7.61 -7.00
C ASN A 135 -6.01 -7.78 -8.17
N HIS A 136 -6.65 -8.94 -8.31
CA HIS A 136 -7.69 -9.12 -9.34
C HIS A 136 -8.98 -8.34 -9.01
N ASP A 137 -9.34 -8.25 -7.72
CA ASP A 137 -10.51 -7.47 -7.26
C ASP A 137 -10.38 -5.96 -7.57
N ASN A 138 -9.14 -5.47 -7.71
CA ASN A 138 -8.78 -4.06 -7.97
C ASN A 138 -8.25 -3.85 -9.41
N THR A 139 -8.61 -4.69 -10.37
CA THR A 139 -8.10 -4.63 -11.75
C THR A 139 -8.45 -3.31 -12.47
N GLY A 140 -7.46 -2.68 -13.09
CA GLY A 140 -7.60 -1.52 -13.97
C GLY A 140 -7.65 -1.86 -15.46
N TYR A 141 -6.59 -2.46 -15.98
CA TYR A 141 -6.31 -2.64 -17.41
C TYR A 141 -6.21 -4.12 -17.84
N VAL A 142 -5.59 -4.94 -17.00
CA VAL A 142 -5.36 -6.39 -17.23
C VAL A 142 -5.64 -7.13 -15.92
N GLY A 143 -6.45 -8.18 -15.97
CA GLY A 143 -6.83 -8.99 -14.81
C GLY A 143 -5.64 -9.33 -13.91
N GLY A 144 -5.64 -8.76 -12.70
CA GLY A 144 -4.59 -8.94 -11.69
C GLY A 144 -3.54 -7.83 -11.61
N ASP A 145 -3.65 -6.72 -12.35
CA ASP A 145 -2.69 -5.60 -12.23
C ASP A 145 -2.81 -4.79 -10.92
N GLY A 146 -3.96 -4.86 -10.24
CA GLY A 146 -4.26 -4.07 -9.03
C GLY A 146 -4.36 -2.55 -9.27
N ALA A 147 -4.45 -2.11 -10.53
CA ALA A 147 -4.23 -0.72 -10.94
C ALA A 147 -5.44 0.23 -10.77
N ASN A 148 -6.58 -0.27 -10.27
CA ASN A 148 -7.79 0.51 -10.02
C ASN A 148 -8.46 0.07 -8.72
N ASN A 149 -7.98 0.60 -7.61
CA ASN A 149 -8.49 0.28 -6.28
C ASN A 149 -9.95 0.71 -6.10
N SER A 150 -10.43 1.73 -6.82
CA SER A 150 -11.84 2.12 -6.75
C SER A 150 -12.81 1.01 -7.19
N ARG A 151 -12.36 -0.02 -7.92
CA ARG A 151 -13.18 -1.21 -8.23
C ARG A 151 -13.43 -2.09 -6.99
N GLY A 152 -12.45 -2.21 -6.08
CA GLY A 152 -12.61 -2.97 -4.84
C GLY A 152 -13.68 -2.41 -3.90
N ASP A 153 -14.03 -1.12 -4.02
CA ASP A 153 -15.09 -0.48 -3.24
C ASP A 153 -16.47 -1.14 -3.52
N VAL A 154 -16.68 -1.71 -4.72
CA VAL A 154 -17.91 -2.47 -5.07
C VAL A 154 -18.14 -3.66 -4.14
N GLN A 155 -17.07 -4.28 -3.62
CA GLN A 155 -17.18 -5.42 -2.71
C GLN A 155 -17.44 -5.00 -1.25
N VAL A 156 -17.11 -3.75 -0.90
CA VAL A 156 -17.56 -3.09 0.33
C VAL A 156 -19.05 -2.75 0.21
N ASP A 157 -19.48 -2.17 -0.91
CA ASP A 157 -20.90 -1.87 -1.15
C ASP A 157 -21.75 -3.15 -1.16
N TYR A 158 -21.23 -4.28 -1.68
CA TYR A 158 -21.91 -5.58 -1.64
C TYR A 158 -22.20 -6.09 -0.21
N HIS A 159 -21.40 -5.71 0.79
CA HIS A 159 -21.70 -6.01 2.19
C HIS A 159 -22.99 -5.33 2.69
N TYR A 160 -23.28 -4.13 2.19
CA TYR A 160 -24.44 -3.33 2.61
C TYR A 160 -25.66 -3.55 1.71
N GLU A 161 -25.47 -3.73 0.40
CA GLU A 161 -26.54 -3.76 -0.60
C GLU A 161 -26.76 -5.15 -1.23
N GLY A 162 -25.76 -6.04 -1.20
CA GLY A 162 -25.80 -7.37 -1.83
C GLY A 162 -26.72 -8.40 -1.18
N ASN A 163 -27.26 -8.10 0.02
CA ASN A 163 -28.16 -8.96 0.80
C ASN A 163 -27.59 -10.37 1.14
N SER A 164 -26.28 -10.57 1.05
CA SER A 164 -25.63 -11.87 1.33
C SER A 164 -25.74 -12.28 2.81
N PRO A 165 -26.20 -13.50 3.13
CA PRO A 165 -26.15 -14.01 4.49
C PRO A 165 -24.71 -14.24 4.97
N ARG A 166 -23.75 -14.45 4.07
CA ARG A 166 -22.35 -14.80 4.41
C ARG A 166 -21.38 -13.61 4.32
N TRP A 167 -21.47 -12.74 3.31
CA TRP A 167 -20.43 -11.76 2.99
C TRP A 167 -20.25 -10.68 4.07
N ARG A 168 -19.05 -10.56 4.65
CA ARG A 168 -18.68 -9.54 5.64
C ARG A 168 -17.44 -8.78 5.18
N MET A 169 -17.64 -7.53 4.80
CA MET A 169 -16.58 -6.61 4.39
C MET A 169 -17.07 -5.15 4.56
N PRO A 170 -17.15 -4.62 5.80
CA PRO A 170 -17.74 -3.31 6.06
C PRO A 170 -16.86 -2.13 5.61
N ALA A 171 -15.59 -2.39 5.33
CA ALA A 171 -14.61 -1.46 4.78
C ALA A 171 -13.51 -2.27 4.07
N ARG A 172 -12.59 -1.60 3.38
CA ARG A 172 -11.43 -2.24 2.72
C ARG A 172 -10.46 -2.86 3.74
N TYR A 173 -10.27 -2.19 4.88
CA TYR A 173 -9.58 -2.68 6.06
C TYR A 173 -10.44 -2.44 7.31
N TYR A 174 -10.42 -3.38 8.25
CA TYR A 174 -11.27 -3.38 9.44
C TYR A 174 -10.77 -4.40 10.48
N ALA A 175 -11.19 -4.25 11.74
CA ALA A 175 -10.82 -5.17 12.81
C ALA A 175 -12.04 -5.88 13.39
N PHE A 176 -11.90 -7.16 13.71
CA PHE A 176 -12.84 -7.86 14.57
C PHE A 176 -12.71 -7.30 15.98
N ASN A 177 -13.81 -7.19 16.72
CA ASN A 177 -13.91 -6.53 18.03
C ASN A 177 -13.99 -4.99 17.98
N SER A 178 -14.11 -4.38 16.80
CA SER A 178 -14.33 -2.94 16.62
C SER A 178 -15.81 -2.53 16.81
N ALA A 179 -16.17 -1.28 16.49
CA ALA A 179 -17.56 -0.84 16.47
C ALA A 179 -18.31 -1.33 15.21
N GLU A 180 -17.57 -1.53 14.12
CA GLU A 180 -18.01 -1.98 12.81
C GLU A 180 -18.22 -3.50 12.78
N ILE A 181 -17.35 -4.28 13.46
CA ILE A 181 -17.53 -5.73 13.68
C ILE A 181 -17.50 -6.07 15.18
N PRO A 182 -18.66 -5.97 15.88
CA PRO A 182 -18.74 -6.15 17.32
C PRO A 182 -18.35 -7.55 17.81
N THR A 183 -17.83 -7.63 19.04
CA THR A 183 -17.31 -8.85 19.70
C THR A 183 -18.36 -9.96 19.95
N ALA A 184 -19.58 -9.86 19.44
CA ALA A 184 -20.75 -10.58 19.96
C ALA A 184 -20.68 -12.11 19.81
N LEU A 185 -19.90 -12.60 18.83
CA LEU A 185 -19.63 -14.02 18.60
C LEU A 185 -18.26 -14.49 19.12
N MET A 186 -17.36 -13.58 19.51
CA MET A 186 -16.01 -13.96 19.93
C MET A 186 -16.00 -14.52 21.36
N PRO A 187 -15.53 -15.78 21.58
CA PRO A 187 -15.38 -16.34 22.91
C PRO A 187 -14.48 -15.46 23.78
N ARG A 188 -14.76 -15.42 25.08
CA ARG A 188 -13.91 -14.75 26.07
C ARG A 188 -13.16 -15.76 26.90
N THR A 189 -11.89 -15.49 27.15
CA THR A 189 -11.04 -16.26 28.06
C THR A 189 -11.57 -16.20 29.50
N ARG A 190 -11.08 -17.08 30.38
CA ARG A 190 -11.40 -17.04 31.82
C ARG A 190 -11.07 -15.71 32.49
N ASP A 191 -10.07 -14.98 31.97
CA ASP A 191 -9.71 -13.61 32.38
C ASP A 191 -10.64 -12.52 31.80
N GLY A 192 -11.68 -12.88 31.05
CA GLY A 192 -12.67 -11.97 30.46
C GLY A 192 -12.25 -11.26 29.16
N LYS A 193 -11.02 -11.51 28.68
CA LYS A 193 -10.46 -10.96 27.43
C LYS A 193 -11.05 -11.66 26.21
N PRO A 194 -11.12 -11.03 25.02
CA PRO A 194 -11.40 -11.76 23.78
C PRO A 194 -10.38 -12.88 23.55
N LEU A 195 -10.82 -14.00 22.97
CA LEU A 195 -9.91 -15.08 22.58
C LEU A 195 -9.05 -14.68 21.37
N LEU A 196 -9.66 -13.97 20.41
CA LEU A 196 -9.06 -13.62 19.13
C LEU A 196 -9.45 -12.18 18.73
N THR A 197 -8.48 -11.44 18.21
CA THR A 197 -8.68 -10.25 17.36
C THR A 197 -8.10 -10.58 15.99
N VAL A 198 -8.83 -10.23 14.92
CA VAL A 198 -8.36 -10.29 13.54
C VAL A 198 -8.30 -8.87 13.01
N VAL A 199 -7.18 -8.49 12.39
CA VAL A 199 -6.97 -7.20 11.72
C VAL A 199 -6.87 -7.46 10.22
N SER A 200 -7.94 -7.11 9.50
CA SER A 200 -8.09 -7.30 8.07
C SER A 200 -7.58 -6.07 7.32
N MET A 201 -6.67 -6.28 6.37
CA MET A 201 -5.91 -5.23 5.70
C MET A 201 -6.02 -5.36 4.18
N ASP A 202 -6.11 -4.22 3.50
CA ASP A 202 -6.04 -4.08 2.05
C ASP A 202 -4.61 -3.78 1.63
N SER A 203 -3.90 -4.81 1.21
CA SER A 203 -2.50 -4.71 0.76
C SER A 203 -2.35 -4.13 -0.65
N ASN A 204 -3.40 -4.09 -1.49
CA ASN A 204 -3.24 -3.77 -2.91
C ASN A 204 -2.76 -2.33 -3.20
N PRO A 205 -3.26 -1.27 -2.51
CA PRO A 205 -2.71 0.09 -2.60
C PRO A 205 -1.23 0.25 -2.19
N ILE A 206 -0.62 -0.80 -1.63
CA ILE A 206 0.76 -0.80 -1.13
C ILE A 206 1.67 -1.73 -1.96
N ALA A 207 1.10 -2.82 -2.51
CA ALA A 207 1.81 -3.96 -3.10
C ALA A 207 1.51 -4.23 -4.59
N SER A 208 0.61 -3.47 -5.21
CA SER A 208 0.16 -3.68 -6.60
C SER A 208 1.28 -3.56 -7.64
N LEU A 209 1.06 -4.23 -8.79
CA LEU A 209 1.98 -4.20 -9.93
C LEU A 209 2.03 -2.82 -10.63
N VAL A 210 1.01 -1.98 -10.42
CA VAL A 210 0.93 -0.61 -10.95
C VAL A 210 0.40 0.30 -9.86
N ALA A 211 1.02 1.47 -9.67
CA ALA A 211 0.49 2.48 -8.75
C ALA A 211 -0.85 3.03 -9.25
N ASP A 212 -1.79 3.26 -8.34
CA ASP A 212 -3.10 3.83 -8.68
C ASP A 212 -2.97 5.31 -9.09
N ALA A 213 -3.66 5.69 -10.16
CA ALA A 213 -3.74 7.08 -10.61
C ALA A 213 -4.65 7.95 -9.71
N ASP A 214 -5.54 7.34 -8.94
CA ASP A 214 -6.33 8.05 -7.94
C ASP A 214 -5.52 8.31 -6.67
N SER A 215 -5.18 9.58 -6.47
CA SER A 215 -4.49 10.12 -5.28
C SER A 215 -5.05 9.65 -3.92
N ARG A 216 -6.30 9.16 -3.83
CA ARG A 216 -6.87 8.55 -2.62
C ARG A 216 -6.15 7.27 -2.19
N PHE A 217 -5.63 6.50 -3.14
CA PHE A 217 -5.05 5.16 -2.90
C PHE A 217 -3.51 5.16 -2.91
N THR A 218 -2.86 6.32 -2.96
CA THR A 218 -1.40 6.39 -2.84
C THR A 218 -0.93 5.94 -1.45
N TRP A 219 0.25 5.34 -1.37
CA TRP A 219 0.78 4.82 -0.10
C TRP A 219 0.94 5.91 0.97
N GLN A 220 1.21 7.17 0.58
CA GLN A 220 1.30 8.32 1.49
C GLN A 220 -0.04 8.65 2.17
N ASN A 221 -1.16 8.52 1.45
CA ASN A 221 -2.50 8.87 1.95
C ASN A 221 -3.19 7.64 2.58
N TYR A 222 -3.27 6.56 1.80
CA TYR A 222 -3.96 5.34 2.17
C TYR A 222 -3.10 4.44 3.04
N GLY A 223 -1.88 4.13 2.58
CA GLY A 223 -0.96 3.22 3.25
C GLY A 223 -0.56 3.73 4.64
N MET A 224 -0.25 5.02 4.78
CA MET A 224 0.05 5.64 6.08
C MET A 224 -1.13 5.60 7.05
N THR A 225 -2.34 5.94 6.58
CA THR A 225 -3.55 5.87 7.40
C THR A 225 -3.83 4.44 7.86
N GLN A 226 -3.70 3.47 6.95
CA GLN A 226 -3.86 2.05 7.26
C GLN A 226 -2.77 1.53 8.21
N LEU A 227 -1.51 2.00 8.10
CA LEU A 227 -0.41 1.61 8.99
C LEU A 227 -0.70 2.06 10.43
N LEU A 228 -1.02 3.34 10.60
CA LEU A 228 -1.32 3.93 11.90
C LEU A 228 -2.54 3.28 12.55
N TRP A 229 -3.56 2.95 11.74
CA TRP A 229 -4.73 2.21 12.20
C TRP A 229 -4.40 0.76 12.60
N ALA A 230 -3.79 -0.04 11.72
CA ALA A 230 -3.50 -1.45 11.98
C ALA A 230 -2.54 -1.62 13.18
N GLN A 231 -1.53 -0.76 13.29
CA GLN A 231 -0.63 -0.70 14.44
C GLN A 231 -1.39 -0.34 15.73
N SER A 232 -2.38 0.57 15.68
CA SER A 232 -3.24 0.91 16.83
C SER A 232 -4.12 -0.26 17.28
N GLU A 233 -4.77 -0.97 16.36
CA GLU A 233 -5.59 -2.14 16.68
C GLU A 233 -4.74 -3.25 17.32
N LEU A 234 -3.59 -3.58 16.71
CA LEU A 234 -2.69 -4.63 17.20
C LEU A 234 -2.04 -4.31 18.56
N ILE A 235 -1.71 -3.04 18.83
CA ILE A 235 -1.18 -2.58 20.13
C ILE A 235 -2.25 -2.56 21.22
N SER A 236 -3.46 -2.07 20.90
CA SER A 236 -4.53 -1.90 21.88
C SER A 236 -5.33 -3.17 22.17
N SER A 237 -5.24 -4.17 21.27
CA SER A 237 -5.86 -5.48 21.43
C SER A 237 -5.49 -6.14 22.76
N GLN A 238 -6.51 -6.47 23.54
CA GLN A 238 -6.38 -7.26 24.77
C GLN A 238 -6.59 -8.76 24.53
N ALA A 239 -6.72 -9.19 23.27
CA ALA A 239 -7.05 -10.57 22.94
C ALA A 239 -5.93 -11.55 23.31
N LEU A 240 -6.28 -12.83 23.45
CA LEU A 240 -5.27 -13.87 23.63
C LEU A 240 -4.47 -14.12 22.34
N PHE A 241 -5.09 -14.03 21.17
CA PHE A 241 -4.42 -14.10 19.87
C PHE A 241 -4.71 -12.85 19.03
N ASN A 242 -3.68 -12.33 18.38
CA ASN A 242 -3.79 -11.34 17.32
C ASN A 242 -3.47 -12.03 15.99
N VAL A 243 -4.40 -12.00 15.04
CA VAL A 243 -4.16 -12.43 13.65
C VAL A 243 -4.25 -11.21 12.75
N ALA A 244 -3.32 -11.09 11.82
CA ALA A 244 -3.40 -10.14 10.72
C ALA A 244 -3.76 -10.91 9.44
N MET A 245 -4.63 -10.36 8.60
CA MET A 245 -4.96 -10.94 7.30
C MET A 245 -4.90 -9.90 6.18
N ALA A 246 -4.40 -10.32 5.02
CA ALA A 246 -4.28 -9.51 3.81
C ALA A 246 -4.30 -10.46 2.59
N HIS A 247 -4.10 -9.93 1.38
CA HIS A 247 -3.92 -10.77 0.20
C HIS A 247 -2.44 -11.12 -0.02
N HIS A 248 -1.59 -10.13 -0.33
CA HIS A 248 -0.19 -10.35 -0.68
C HIS A 248 0.66 -10.87 0.51
N PRO A 249 1.45 -11.95 0.36
CA PRO A 249 2.17 -12.64 1.44
C PRO A 249 3.50 -11.96 1.82
N TYR A 250 3.88 -11.98 3.11
CA TYR A 250 5.21 -11.51 3.54
C TYR A 250 6.32 -12.50 3.14
N LEU A 251 6.13 -13.79 3.45
CA LEU A 251 6.93 -14.90 2.93
C LEU A 251 6.05 -15.83 2.10
N SER A 252 6.59 -16.36 1.01
CA SER A 252 5.99 -17.46 0.24
C SER A 252 7.07 -18.23 -0.51
N ASN A 253 6.91 -19.55 -0.61
CA ASN A 253 7.69 -20.46 -1.46
C ASN A 253 7.06 -20.66 -2.86
N GLY A 254 5.88 -20.09 -3.09
CA GLY A 254 5.17 -20.03 -4.36
C GLY A 254 5.84 -19.14 -5.42
N LEU A 255 5.12 -18.87 -6.51
CA LEU A 255 5.63 -18.17 -7.68
C LEU A 255 5.95 -16.70 -7.38
N HIS A 256 5.01 -15.99 -6.75
CA HIS A 256 5.13 -14.55 -6.50
C HIS A 256 6.13 -14.28 -5.36
N GLY A 257 6.03 -15.01 -4.25
CA GLY A 257 7.13 -15.14 -3.28
C GLY A 257 7.15 -14.12 -2.14
N ASN A 258 8.36 -13.66 -1.76
CA ASN A 258 8.56 -12.84 -0.56
C ASN A 258 8.40 -11.35 -0.86
N ALA A 259 7.76 -10.61 0.05
CA ALA A 259 7.66 -9.16 -0.02
C ALA A 259 9.06 -8.52 0.01
N GLY A 260 9.31 -7.57 -0.90
CA GLY A 260 10.63 -7.03 -1.21
C GLY A 260 11.29 -7.67 -2.44
N ASN A 261 10.80 -8.83 -2.89
CA ASN A 261 11.31 -9.54 -4.08
C ASN A 261 10.19 -10.32 -4.82
N TYR A 262 8.97 -9.75 -4.90
CA TYR A 262 7.88 -10.36 -5.67
C TYR A 262 8.23 -10.53 -7.16
N ASP A 263 7.74 -11.62 -7.77
CA ASP A 263 8.00 -12.01 -9.17
C ASP A 263 9.49 -12.05 -9.54
N PHE A 264 10.35 -12.22 -8.54
CA PHE A 264 11.82 -12.13 -8.64
C PHE A 264 12.34 -10.77 -9.12
N ILE A 265 11.52 -9.73 -9.02
CA ILE A 265 11.87 -8.33 -9.27
C ILE A 265 12.46 -7.77 -7.96
N PRO A 266 13.77 -7.46 -7.89
CA PRO A 266 14.38 -6.97 -6.66
C PRO A 266 13.90 -5.55 -6.32
N SER A 267 13.77 -5.24 -5.03
CA SER A 267 13.29 -3.94 -4.56
C SER A 267 14.10 -2.71 -4.97
N TYR A 268 15.38 -2.88 -5.32
CA TYR A 268 16.20 -1.80 -5.88
C TYR A 268 15.89 -1.50 -7.36
N ILE A 269 15.05 -2.30 -8.03
CA ILE A 269 14.60 -2.05 -9.40
C ILE A 269 13.22 -1.37 -9.38
N LEU A 270 12.22 -1.99 -8.74
CA LEU A 270 10.84 -1.46 -8.68
C LEU A 270 10.20 -1.75 -7.29
N PRO A 271 10.31 -0.85 -6.29
CA PRO A 271 9.95 -1.12 -4.89
C PRO A 271 8.44 -1.22 -4.60
N VAL A 272 7.58 -0.93 -5.57
CA VAL A 272 6.12 -1.18 -5.45
C VAL A 272 5.83 -2.61 -5.88
N ILE A 273 6.17 -2.93 -7.13
CA ILE A 273 6.03 -4.24 -7.77
C ILE A 273 6.71 -5.35 -6.98
N SER A 274 7.91 -5.11 -6.43
CA SER A 274 8.59 -6.10 -5.60
C SER A 274 7.91 -6.36 -4.25
N GLY A 275 6.91 -5.59 -3.86
CA GLY A 275 6.30 -5.61 -2.54
C GLY A 275 7.17 -5.01 -1.42
N GLN A 276 8.22 -4.24 -1.73
CA GLN A 276 9.09 -3.64 -0.70
C GLN A 276 8.30 -2.74 0.26
N ARG A 277 7.43 -1.87 -0.27
CA ARG A 277 6.53 -1.06 0.57
C ARG A 277 5.63 -1.91 1.48
N TRP A 278 5.24 -3.11 1.05
CA TRP A 278 4.42 -4.02 1.86
C TRP A 278 5.25 -4.77 2.92
N LYS A 279 6.46 -5.19 2.58
CA LYS A 279 7.46 -5.71 3.54
C LYS A 279 7.69 -4.71 4.68
N ASP A 280 7.92 -3.45 4.34
CA ASP A 280 8.26 -2.40 5.29
C ASP A 280 7.04 -1.96 6.12
N PHE A 281 5.84 -1.92 5.52
CA PHE A 281 4.58 -1.75 6.23
C PHE A 281 4.39 -2.83 7.30
N LEU A 282 4.63 -4.10 6.96
CA LEU A 282 4.44 -5.22 7.89
C LEU A 282 5.49 -5.22 9.00
N GLU A 283 6.76 -4.97 8.70
CA GLU A 283 7.84 -4.90 9.70
C GLU A 283 7.65 -3.73 10.68
N GLU A 284 7.12 -2.58 10.24
CA GLU A 284 6.83 -1.44 11.11
C GLU A 284 5.50 -1.57 11.87
N GLY A 285 4.46 -2.11 11.24
CA GLY A 285 3.08 -2.10 11.75
C GLY A 285 2.62 -3.36 12.47
N VAL A 286 3.05 -4.54 11.99
CA VAL A 286 2.32 -5.81 12.21
C VAL A 286 3.19 -6.91 12.81
N CYS A 287 4.45 -7.00 12.38
CA CYS A 287 5.42 -7.98 12.84
C CYS A 287 5.65 -7.93 14.35
N ASP A 288 5.84 -9.11 14.94
CA ASP A 288 5.89 -9.41 16.37
C ASP A 288 4.61 -9.07 17.17
N TYR A 289 3.73 -8.16 16.70
CA TYR A 289 2.42 -7.91 17.30
C TYR A 289 1.37 -8.95 16.91
N ALA A 290 1.35 -9.38 15.64
CA ALA A 290 0.55 -10.51 15.20
C ALA A 290 1.17 -11.84 15.67
N ASP A 291 0.36 -12.77 16.17
CA ASP A 291 0.75 -14.17 16.33
C ASP A 291 0.95 -14.84 14.95
N PHE A 292 0.04 -14.52 14.01
CA PHE A 292 0.05 -15.02 12.64
C PHE A 292 -0.32 -13.91 11.65
N ILE A 293 0.34 -13.90 10.49
CA ILE A 293 -0.13 -13.23 9.26
C ILE A 293 -0.70 -14.32 8.34
N MET A 294 -1.92 -14.14 7.84
CA MET A 294 -2.61 -15.11 6.96
C MET A 294 -3.00 -14.45 5.63
N THR A 295 -2.62 -15.09 4.52
CA THR A 295 -2.54 -14.46 3.19
C THR A 295 -2.87 -15.44 2.05
N GLY A 296 -3.08 -14.92 0.85
CA GLY A 296 -3.37 -15.64 -0.39
C GLY A 296 -2.30 -15.36 -1.47
N HIS A 297 -2.75 -14.99 -2.67
CA HIS A 297 -1.98 -14.52 -3.83
C HIS A 297 -1.11 -15.57 -4.53
N ASP A 298 -0.32 -16.33 -3.77
CA ASP A 298 0.29 -17.56 -4.28
C ASP A 298 -0.71 -18.71 -4.18
N HIS A 299 -0.99 -19.35 -5.31
CA HIS A 299 -2.10 -20.31 -5.46
C HIS A 299 -1.74 -21.71 -4.91
N ASP A 300 -1.29 -21.76 -3.67
CA ASP A 300 -0.81 -22.95 -2.98
C ASP A 300 -1.13 -22.87 -1.47
N LEU A 301 -0.67 -23.86 -0.69
CA LEU A 301 -0.91 -23.99 0.74
C LEU A 301 0.43 -24.03 1.49
N GLN A 302 0.66 -23.11 2.42
CA GLN A 302 1.92 -23.05 3.21
C GLN A 302 1.67 -22.66 4.67
N LEU A 303 2.44 -23.28 5.57
CA LEU A 303 2.55 -22.91 6.98
C LEU A 303 4.03 -22.72 7.30
N LEU A 304 4.47 -21.46 7.43
CA LEU A 304 5.88 -21.07 7.48
C LEU A 304 6.32 -20.67 8.88
N GLU A 305 7.58 -20.97 9.19
CA GLU A 305 8.26 -20.59 10.43
C GLU A 305 8.51 -19.07 10.50
N PRO A 306 8.71 -18.51 11.71
CA PRO A 306 9.03 -17.10 11.86
C PRO A 306 10.46 -16.79 11.39
N VAL A 307 10.71 -15.53 11.05
CA VAL A 307 12.04 -15.02 10.65
C VAL A 307 12.41 -13.81 11.51
N ASP A 308 13.71 -13.62 11.76
CA ASP A 308 14.24 -12.60 12.69
C ASP A 308 13.71 -11.18 12.41
N SER A 309 13.52 -10.80 11.15
CA SER A 309 12.96 -9.52 10.71
C SER A 309 11.51 -9.28 11.15
N CYS A 310 10.73 -10.36 11.34
CA CYS A 310 9.32 -10.28 11.74
C CYS A 310 9.07 -10.83 13.17
N GLY A 311 10.14 -11.06 13.94
CA GLY A 311 10.07 -11.49 15.34
C GLY A 311 9.46 -12.88 15.49
N ARG A 312 8.41 -13.01 16.33
CA ARG A 312 7.73 -14.31 16.55
C ARG A 312 6.65 -14.66 15.52
N THR A 313 6.29 -13.74 14.63
CA THR A 313 5.10 -13.88 13.78
C THR A 313 5.29 -14.99 12.76
N ARG A 314 4.33 -15.91 12.68
CA ARG A 314 4.30 -17.02 11.71
C ARG A 314 3.40 -16.69 10.53
N PHE A 315 3.55 -17.40 9.42
CA PHE A 315 2.84 -17.09 8.17
C PHE A 315 2.01 -18.27 7.68
N VAL A 316 0.83 -17.97 7.14
CA VAL A 316 -0.04 -18.92 6.43
C VAL A 316 -0.31 -18.37 5.04
N VAL A 317 -0.01 -19.16 4.01
CA VAL A 317 -0.45 -18.91 2.62
C VAL A 317 -1.54 -19.94 2.30
N SER A 318 -2.67 -19.49 1.75
CA SER A 318 -3.81 -20.38 1.47
C SER A 318 -4.59 -20.00 0.20
N GLY A 319 -3.89 -19.63 -0.87
CA GLY A 319 -4.48 -19.23 -2.16
C GLY A 319 -4.98 -20.39 -3.04
N ALA A 320 -5.19 -21.57 -2.48
CA ALA A 320 -5.56 -22.76 -3.23
C ALA A 320 -7.09 -23.01 -3.33
N ALA A 321 -7.95 -22.02 -3.04
CA ALA A 321 -9.40 -22.27 -2.97
C ALA A 321 -10.11 -22.25 -4.34
N GLY A 322 -9.62 -21.46 -5.30
CA GLY A 322 -10.26 -21.30 -6.62
C GLY A 322 -9.37 -21.60 -7.82
N LYS A 323 -8.05 -21.53 -7.64
CA LYS A 323 -6.99 -21.84 -8.61
C LYS A 323 -5.86 -22.61 -7.90
N THR A 324 -4.92 -23.19 -8.65
CA THR A 324 -3.74 -23.90 -8.11
C THR A 324 -2.49 -23.61 -8.95
N ARG A 325 -1.30 -23.66 -8.35
CA ARG A 325 0.02 -23.60 -9.03
C ARG A 325 1.04 -24.48 -8.30
N SER A 326 2.14 -24.84 -8.97
CA SER A 326 3.30 -25.47 -8.34
C SER A 326 4.05 -24.48 -7.43
N LEU A 327 4.64 -24.97 -6.34
CA LEU A 327 5.64 -24.21 -5.57
C LEU A 327 6.88 -23.96 -6.44
N GLN A 328 7.44 -22.75 -6.34
CA GLN A 328 8.53 -22.29 -7.22
C GLN A 328 9.92 -22.45 -6.58
N ASP A 329 10.02 -22.37 -5.24
CA ASP A 329 11.21 -22.75 -4.49
C ASP A 329 10.84 -23.19 -3.05
N GLU A 330 10.69 -24.50 -2.86
CA GLU A 330 10.42 -25.15 -1.58
C GLU A 330 11.47 -24.88 -0.48
N GLN A 331 12.65 -24.34 -0.82
CA GLN A 331 13.76 -24.09 0.11
C GLN A 331 13.95 -22.60 0.44
N ARG A 332 13.19 -21.69 -0.18
CA ARG A 332 13.30 -20.24 0.01
C ARG A 332 13.03 -19.80 1.45
N ASN A 333 11.99 -20.34 2.06
CA ASN A 333 11.61 -20.14 3.46
C ASN A 333 11.38 -21.50 4.15
N GLN A 334 11.66 -21.57 5.45
CA GLN A 334 11.43 -22.80 6.22
C GLN A 334 9.94 -23.06 6.42
N ALA A 335 9.39 -24.04 5.71
CA ALA A 335 8.02 -24.49 5.85
C ALA A 335 7.89 -25.60 6.91
N MET A 336 6.89 -25.49 7.78
CA MET A 336 6.38 -26.61 8.59
C MET A 336 5.47 -27.52 7.77
N TYR A 337 4.78 -26.93 6.79
CA TYR A 337 4.05 -27.61 5.71
C TYR A 337 4.02 -26.73 4.47
N GLN A 338 4.10 -27.33 3.29
CA GLN A 338 3.83 -26.67 2.01
C GLN A 338 3.31 -27.68 0.98
N ALA A 339 2.37 -27.27 0.13
CA ALA A 339 1.88 -28.04 -1.01
C ALA A 339 1.32 -27.12 -2.12
N GLY A 340 1.83 -27.29 -3.34
CA GLY A 340 1.25 -26.75 -4.57
C GLY A 340 0.48 -27.82 -5.36
N ASP A 341 -0.02 -27.44 -6.54
CA ASP A 341 -0.72 -28.30 -7.51
C ASP A 341 -1.95 -29.06 -6.96
N THR A 342 -2.54 -28.55 -5.88
CA THR A 342 -3.71 -29.11 -5.20
C THR A 342 -4.63 -27.97 -4.74
N TYR A 343 -5.95 -28.17 -4.77
CA TYR A 343 -6.89 -27.23 -4.15
C TYR A 343 -6.88 -27.43 -2.63
N GLY A 344 -7.31 -26.44 -1.85
CA GLY A 344 -7.53 -26.66 -0.43
C GLY A 344 -7.67 -25.41 0.43
N PHE A 345 -7.65 -25.65 1.74
CA PHE A 345 -7.84 -24.65 2.78
C PHE A 345 -7.26 -25.13 4.12
N PHE A 346 -7.18 -24.22 5.09
CA PHE A 346 -6.84 -24.52 6.47
C PHE A 346 -8.09 -24.49 7.35
N TRP A 347 -8.34 -25.56 8.11
CA TRP A 347 -9.17 -25.48 9.32
C TRP A 347 -8.28 -25.06 10.48
N VAL A 348 -8.75 -24.13 11.30
CA VAL A 348 -7.99 -23.52 12.39
C VAL A 348 -8.82 -23.54 13.67
N ASN A 349 -8.19 -23.90 14.79
CA ASN A 349 -8.79 -23.90 16.13
C ASN A 349 -7.87 -23.17 17.12
N ALA A 350 -8.26 -21.97 17.54
CA ALA A 350 -7.55 -21.19 18.54
C ALA A 350 -8.10 -21.48 19.94
N MET A 351 -7.23 -21.73 20.91
CA MET A 351 -7.60 -22.21 22.25
C MET A 351 -6.85 -21.51 23.38
N GLU A 352 -7.57 -21.21 24.46
CA GLU A 352 -6.99 -20.83 25.76
C GLU A 352 -6.21 -21.99 26.40
N SER A 353 -5.38 -21.69 27.41
CA SER A 353 -4.67 -22.73 28.15
C SER A 353 -5.62 -23.58 29.01
N ASN A 354 -5.50 -24.90 28.90
CA ASN A 354 -6.31 -25.85 29.65
C ASN A 354 -5.63 -26.20 30.99
N PRO A 355 -6.20 -25.81 32.15
CA PRO A 355 -5.57 -26.00 33.45
C PRO A 355 -5.70 -27.45 33.97
N VAL A 356 -6.57 -28.27 33.35
CA VAL A 356 -6.81 -29.66 33.74
C VAL A 356 -5.83 -30.60 33.05
N THR A 357 -5.53 -30.35 31.76
CA THR A 357 -4.52 -31.12 31.01
C THR A 357 -3.11 -30.52 31.11
N GLY A 358 -2.99 -29.27 31.55
CA GLY A 358 -1.73 -28.51 31.55
C GLY A 358 -1.32 -27.97 30.18
N GLN A 359 -2.21 -28.06 29.18
CA GLN A 359 -1.92 -27.63 27.81
C GLN A 359 -1.86 -26.09 27.72
N PRO A 360 -0.82 -25.51 27.11
CA PRO A 360 -0.71 -24.06 26.94
C PRO A 360 -1.75 -23.51 25.97
N ALA A 361 -1.87 -22.19 25.92
CA ALA A 361 -2.64 -21.52 24.87
C ALA A 361 -1.97 -21.77 23.52
N GLN A 362 -2.75 -22.18 22.52
CA GLN A 362 -2.24 -22.63 21.22
C GLN A 362 -3.23 -22.32 20.10
N MET A 363 -2.75 -22.29 18.87
CA MET A 363 -3.57 -22.34 17.66
C MET A 363 -3.22 -23.60 16.89
N CYS A 364 -4.21 -24.46 16.63
CA CYS A 364 -4.03 -25.70 15.88
C CYS A 364 -4.54 -25.53 14.45
N PHE A 365 -3.77 -26.03 13.50
CA PHE A 365 -4.01 -25.98 12.07
C PHE A 365 -4.15 -27.40 11.53
N GLU A 366 -5.15 -27.62 10.69
CA GLU A 366 -5.26 -28.82 9.86
C GLU A 366 -5.43 -28.40 8.41
N VAL A 367 -4.57 -28.93 7.54
CA VAL A 367 -4.59 -28.60 6.11
C VAL A 367 -5.39 -29.65 5.37
N TYR A 368 -6.37 -29.21 4.58
CA TYR A 368 -7.24 -30.09 3.81
C TYR A 368 -7.03 -29.85 2.32
N THR A 369 -6.37 -30.81 1.66
CA THR A 369 -6.21 -30.88 0.20
C THR A 369 -7.46 -31.46 -0.43
N VAL A 370 -7.96 -30.82 -1.49
CA VAL A 370 -9.24 -31.13 -2.14
C VAL A 370 -9.00 -31.64 -3.56
N ASP A 371 -9.57 -32.79 -3.88
CA ASP A 371 -9.59 -33.38 -5.22
C ASP A 371 -11.04 -33.67 -5.64
N PRO A 372 -11.60 -32.95 -6.64
CA PRO A 372 -12.97 -33.15 -7.12
C PRO A 372 -13.27 -34.55 -7.67
N GLU A 373 -12.25 -35.33 -8.04
CA GLU A 373 -12.42 -36.68 -8.61
C GLU A 373 -12.40 -37.79 -7.54
N LEU A 374 -12.16 -37.47 -6.26
CA LEU A 374 -12.13 -38.43 -5.16
C LEU A 374 -13.44 -38.52 -4.37
N GLU A 375 -13.77 -39.73 -3.92
CA GLU A 375 -14.83 -39.94 -2.92
C GLU A 375 -14.48 -39.19 -1.62
N GLY A 376 -15.44 -38.44 -1.07
CA GLY A 376 -15.20 -37.54 0.07
C GLY A 376 -14.26 -36.38 -0.23
N LEU A 377 -14.05 -36.05 -1.52
CA LEU A 377 -13.24 -34.92 -2.02
C LEU A 377 -11.78 -34.92 -1.53
N GLY A 378 -11.27 -36.07 -1.06
CA GLY A 378 -9.97 -36.20 -0.40
C GLY A 378 -9.96 -35.82 1.09
N VAL A 379 -11.00 -35.15 1.60
CA VAL A 379 -11.08 -34.63 2.98
C VAL A 379 -11.80 -35.56 3.96
N VAL A 380 -12.58 -36.52 3.45
CA VAL A 380 -13.25 -37.58 4.22
C VAL A 380 -12.95 -38.95 3.60
N ASN A 381 -12.51 -39.91 4.42
CA ASN A 381 -12.29 -41.29 3.97
C ASN A 381 -13.59 -42.13 3.95
N GLY A 382 -13.55 -43.28 3.26
CA GLY A 382 -14.67 -44.23 3.14
C GLY A 382 -15.15 -44.91 4.44
N SER A 383 -14.70 -44.47 5.61
CA SER A 383 -15.30 -44.80 6.92
C SER A 383 -15.94 -43.60 7.65
N GLY A 384 -16.01 -42.44 6.98
CA GLY A 384 -16.58 -41.19 7.53
C GLY A 384 -15.62 -40.39 8.41
N GLY A 385 -14.34 -40.76 8.48
CA GLY A 385 -13.32 -40.03 9.22
C GLY A 385 -12.62 -38.97 8.38
N LEU A 386 -12.28 -37.84 8.99
CA LEU A 386 -11.51 -36.76 8.36
C LEU A 386 -10.10 -37.21 7.96
N THR A 387 -9.59 -36.66 6.86
CA THR A 387 -8.24 -36.91 6.33
C THR A 387 -7.48 -35.61 6.04
N PRO A 388 -7.04 -34.87 7.08
CA PRO A 388 -6.13 -33.75 6.89
C PRO A 388 -4.79 -34.23 6.34
N ALA A 389 -4.23 -33.48 5.38
CA ALA A 389 -2.92 -33.73 4.79
C ALA A 389 -1.77 -33.38 5.76
N HIS A 390 -2.02 -32.45 6.69
CA HIS A 390 -1.11 -32.08 7.79
C HIS A 390 -1.91 -31.61 9.01
N SER A 391 -1.34 -31.75 10.20
CA SER A 391 -2.00 -31.33 11.45
C SER A 391 -0.95 -30.88 12.48
N GLN A 392 -1.07 -29.66 12.99
CA GLN A 392 -0.06 -29.07 13.86
C GLN A 392 -0.64 -28.05 14.84
N CYS A 393 -0.31 -28.19 16.12
CA CYS A 393 -0.62 -27.22 17.16
C CYS A 393 0.61 -26.35 17.45
N LEU A 394 0.39 -25.03 17.46
CA LEU A 394 1.43 -24.02 17.66
C LEU A 394 1.14 -23.23 18.92
N GLU A 395 1.99 -23.38 19.93
CA GLU A 395 1.88 -22.67 21.20
C GLU A 395 2.02 -21.14 21.01
N LYS A 396 1.33 -20.38 21.86
CA LYS A 396 1.45 -18.92 21.89
C LYS A 396 2.84 -18.51 22.40
N VAL A 397 3.61 -17.87 21.52
CA VAL A 397 4.89 -17.25 21.85
C VAL A 397 4.66 -15.79 22.31
N ALA A 398 5.41 -15.30 23.30
CA ALA A 398 5.35 -13.90 23.71
C ALA A 398 6.13 -12.98 22.73
N PRO A 399 5.71 -11.71 22.54
CA PRO A 399 6.46 -10.71 21.77
C PRO A 399 7.95 -10.70 22.10
N LEU A 400 8.80 -10.77 21.07
CA LEU A 400 10.25 -10.62 21.21
C LEU A 400 10.65 -9.15 21.44
N ASN A 401 9.76 -8.21 21.11
CA ASN A 401 9.96 -6.76 21.15
C ASN A 401 11.11 -6.33 20.24
N ILE A 402 11.05 -6.78 18.97
CA ILE A 402 12.01 -6.39 17.93
C ILE A 402 12.10 -4.87 17.79
N ALA A 403 13.30 -4.36 17.52
CA ALA A 403 13.49 -2.96 17.19
C ALA A 403 12.87 -2.68 15.81
N ARG A 404 12.09 -1.60 15.69
CA ARG A 404 11.45 -1.23 14.43
C ARG A 404 12.24 -0.17 13.69
N GLY A 405 12.35 -0.35 12.38
CA GLY A 405 12.67 0.74 11.47
C GLY A 405 11.54 1.77 11.41
N LYS A 406 11.70 2.73 10.51
CA LYS A 406 10.62 3.62 10.07
C LYS A 406 10.59 3.60 8.56
N ASP A 407 10.73 2.43 7.99
CA ASP A 407 11.14 2.29 6.61
C ASP A 407 9.92 2.57 5.71
N PHE A 408 8.71 2.36 6.27
CA PHE A 408 7.45 2.85 5.72
C PHE A 408 7.10 4.29 6.17
N SER A 409 7.04 4.59 7.48
CA SER A 409 6.52 5.90 7.95
C SER A 409 7.52 7.05 7.92
N GLY A 410 8.81 6.73 7.90
CA GLY A 410 9.95 7.65 7.80
C GLY A 410 10.49 7.80 6.38
N SER A 411 10.01 7.01 5.42
CA SER A 411 10.10 7.37 3.99
C SER A 411 9.53 8.79 3.83
N PRO A 412 10.33 9.79 3.41
CA PRO A 412 9.99 11.19 3.63
C PRO A 412 8.74 11.58 2.84
N VAL A 413 7.66 11.89 3.57
CA VAL A 413 6.46 12.47 2.99
C VAL A 413 6.85 13.81 2.36
N SER A 414 6.79 13.87 1.03
CA SER A 414 6.90 15.10 0.24
C SER A 414 5.66 15.97 0.43
N MET A 415 5.44 16.43 1.67
CA MET A 415 4.41 17.40 2.03
C MET A 415 4.54 18.60 1.09
N PRO A 416 3.56 18.85 0.19
CA PRO A 416 3.65 19.96 -0.73
C PRO A 416 3.73 21.25 0.08
N VAL A 417 4.81 22.02 -0.08
CA VAL A 417 4.94 23.33 0.58
C VAL A 417 3.70 24.15 0.16
N PRO A 418 2.86 24.60 1.11
CA PRO A 418 1.62 25.28 0.76
C PRO A 418 1.93 26.60 0.04
N LEU A 419 1.62 26.64 -1.26
CA LEU A 419 1.78 27.83 -2.09
C LEU A 419 0.88 28.96 -1.61
N THR A 420 1.27 30.20 -1.89
CA THR A 420 0.48 31.36 -1.47
C THR A 420 -0.91 31.37 -2.12
N ALA A 421 -1.93 31.69 -1.33
CA ALA A 421 -3.32 31.62 -1.76
C ALA A 421 -3.65 32.72 -2.79
N GLY A 422 -3.47 32.38 -4.07
CA GLY A 422 -3.66 33.29 -5.21
C GLY A 422 -2.67 33.12 -6.36
N SER A 423 -1.70 32.20 -6.26
CA SER A 423 -0.60 32.01 -7.22
C SER A 423 -1.00 31.55 -8.63
N GLY A 424 -2.25 31.16 -8.89
CA GLY A 424 -2.76 30.74 -10.21
C GLY A 424 -2.29 29.36 -10.70
N PHE A 425 -1.27 28.79 -10.08
CA PHE A 425 -0.70 27.49 -10.41
C PHE A 425 -1.67 26.33 -10.13
N ASN A 426 -1.90 25.49 -11.12
CA ASN A 426 -2.57 24.21 -10.97
C ASN A 426 -1.54 23.12 -10.66
N SER A 427 -1.50 22.65 -9.41
CA SER A 427 -0.63 21.54 -9.00
C SER A 427 -1.08 20.16 -9.51
N ALA A 428 -2.24 20.08 -10.17
CA ALA A 428 -2.73 18.91 -10.91
C ALA A 428 -2.77 19.24 -12.42
N PHE A 429 -1.67 19.79 -12.95
CA PHE A 429 -1.51 20.02 -14.39
C PHE A 429 -1.02 18.73 -15.07
N THR A 430 -1.82 18.24 -16.00
CA THR A 430 -1.63 17.01 -16.77
C THR A 430 -1.23 17.37 -18.19
N GLY A 431 -0.07 16.92 -18.67
CA GLY A 431 0.44 17.27 -20.01
C GLY A 431 1.33 16.19 -20.64
N PRO A 432 1.89 16.44 -21.85
CA PRO A 432 2.64 15.45 -22.61
C PRO A 432 3.89 14.87 -21.93
N LEU A 433 4.38 15.47 -20.85
CA LEU A 433 5.57 15.08 -20.08
C LEU A 433 5.24 14.59 -18.66
N GLU A 434 3.97 14.45 -18.31
CA GLU A 434 3.50 14.06 -16.97
C GLU A 434 4.16 12.77 -16.45
N LEU A 435 4.03 11.66 -17.18
CA LEU A 435 4.64 10.37 -16.80
C LEU A 435 6.18 10.45 -16.66
N PHE A 436 6.84 11.27 -17.48
CA PHE A 436 8.28 11.50 -17.38
C PHE A 436 8.64 12.28 -16.11
N ARG A 437 7.84 13.29 -15.73
CA ARG A 437 7.99 14.06 -14.48
C ARG A 437 7.81 13.14 -13.27
N GLU A 438 6.76 12.32 -13.26
CA GLU A 438 6.45 11.43 -12.14
C GLU A 438 7.53 10.35 -11.91
N GLU A 439 7.95 9.65 -12.96
CA GLU A 439 9.03 8.66 -12.86
C GLU A 439 10.37 9.28 -12.46
N LEU A 440 10.70 10.46 -12.99
CA LEU A 440 11.90 11.19 -12.59
C LEU A 440 11.86 11.58 -11.11
N VAL A 441 10.75 12.14 -10.63
CA VAL A 441 10.57 12.53 -9.22
C VAL A 441 10.57 11.30 -8.30
N SER A 442 9.98 10.18 -8.72
CA SER A 442 10.00 8.89 -8.03
C SER A 442 11.43 8.34 -7.88
N GLY A 443 12.20 8.31 -8.97
CA GLY A 443 13.58 7.85 -8.99
C GLY A 443 14.52 8.72 -8.14
N LEU A 444 14.40 10.05 -8.23
CA LEU A 444 15.22 10.97 -7.44
C LEU A 444 14.94 10.87 -5.94
N ASN A 445 13.67 10.74 -5.53
CA ASN A 445 13.33 10.51 -4.13
C ASN A 445 13.89 9.17 -3.64
N THR A 446 13.83 8.13 -4.48
CA THR A 446 14.40 6.81 -4.17
C THR A 446 15.91 6.85 -3.98
N LEU A 447 16.66 7.57 -4.82
CA LEU A 447 18.10 7.81 -4.63
C LEU A 447 18.39 8.56 -3.32
N ASN A 448 17.56 9.52 -2.96
CA ASN A 448 17.70 10.30 -1.73
C ASN A 448 17.35 9.49 -0.46
N MET A 449 16.64 8.37 -0.54
CA MET A 449 16.47 7.47 0.61
C MET A 449 17.81 6.89 1.09
N SER A 450 18.80 6.76 0.20
CA SER A 450 20.17 6.30 0.50
C SER A 450 21.08 7.35 1.16
N ASN A 451 20.57 8.54 1.47
CA ASN A 451 21.35 9.67 1.96
C ASN A 451 21.57 9.57 3.49
N PRO A 452 22.82 9.40 3.99
CA PRO A 452 23.08 9.07 5.40
C PRO A 452 22.95 10.25 6.38
N ASN A 453 22.68 11.47 5.89
CA ASN A 453 22.47 12.66 6.71
C ASN A 453 21.03 13.16 6.51
N ALA A 454 20.25 13.19 7.60
CA ALA A 454 18.83 13.59 7.57
C ALA A 454 18.61 15.07 7.16
N GLU A 455 19.53 15.98 7.48
CA GLU A 455 19.44 17.39 7.09
C GLU A 455 19.68 17.54 5.58
N THR A 456 20.71 16.87 5.06
CA THR A 456 20.97 16.74 3.61
C THR A 456 19.79 16.09 2.89
N GLN A 457 19.24 15.01 3.46
CA GLN A 457 18.12 14.26 2.90
C GLN A 457 16.85 15.12 2.82
N GLN A 458 16.53 15.86 3.87
CA GLN A 458 15.39 16.78 3.90
C GLN A 458 15.53 17.87 2.82
N ALA A 459 16.70 18.51 2.72
CA ALA A 459 16.93 19.54 1.71
C ALA A 459 16.83 18.98 0.29
N VAL A 460 17.42 17.81 0.01
CA VAL A 460 17.32 17.15 -1.31
C VAL A 460 15.88 16.81 -1.67
N ALA A 461 15.06 16.33 -0.72
CA ALA A 461 13.63 16.08 -0.97
C ALA A 461 12.88 17.39 -1.34
N GLN A 462 13.23 18.51 -0.70
CA GLN A 462 12.66 19.81 -1.05
C GLN A 462 13.18 20.36 -2.39
N LEU A 463 14.45 20.12 -2.74
CA LEU A 463 15.00 20.42 -4.08
C LEU A 463 14.28 19.63 -5.18
N ILE A 464 13.96 18.35 -4.94
CA ILE A 464 13.18 17.51 -5.86
C ILE A 464 11.76 18.07 -6.03
N ASN A 465 11.11 18.54 -4.96
CA ASN A 465 9.80 19.22 -5.06
C ASN A 465 9.89 20.57 -5.81
N GLY A 466 11.01 21.28 -5.73
CA GLY A 466 11.28 22.47 -6.55
C GLY A 466 11.44 22.12 -8.03
N LEU A 467 12.23 21.08 -8.32
CA LEU A 467 12.46 20.53 -9.66
C LEU A 467 11.17 20.02 -10.32
N ASP A 468 10.35 19.25 -9.61
CA ASP A 468 8.99 18.83 -10.02
C ASP A 468 8.17 20.02 -10.57
N THR A 469 8.11 21.10 -9.79
CA THR A 469 7.37 22.32 -10.15
C THR A 469 7.93 22.99 -11.42
N LEU A 470 9.25 22.92 -11.64
CA LEU A 470 9.89 23.40 -12.87
C LEU A 470 9.65 22.47 -14.06
N LEU A 471 9.51 21.15 -13.83
CA LEU A 471 9.11 20.21 -14.87
C LEU A 471 7.66 20.44 -15.32
N VAL A 472 6.76 20.87 -14.45
CA VAL A 472 5.42 21.38 -14.85
C VAL A 472 5.54 22.59 -15.79
N THR A 473 6.58 23.41 -15.70
CA THR A 473 6.82 24.51 -16.66
C THR A 473 7.11 23.99 -18.06
N LEU A 474 7.96 22.96 -18.17
CA LEU A 474 8.28 22.31 -19.45
C LEU A 474 7.08 21.54 -20.02
N ASP A 475 6.29 20.91 -19.15
CA ASP A 475 5.08 20.16 -19.52
C ASP A 475 3.96 21.07 -20.05
N ALA A 476 3.70 22.19 -19.36
CA ALA A 476 2.76 23.21 -19.82
C ALA A 476 3.24 23.91 -21.10
N ALA A 477 4.55 24.17 -21.24
CA ALA A 477 5.13 24.64 -22.49
C ALA A 477 4.96 23.61 -23.63
N ALA A 478 5.19 22.31 -23.35
CA ALA A 478 4.97 21.22 -24.31
C ALA A 478 3.51 21.16 -24.78
N SER A 479 2.54 21.22 -23.85
CA SER A 479 1.11 21.31 -24.18
C SER A 479 0.82 22.47 -25.14
N SER A 480 1.33 23.67 -24.79
CA SER A 480 1.06 24.92 -25.53
C SER A 480 1.55 24.95 -26.98
N VAL A 481 2.50 24.07 -27.36
CA VAL A 481 3.00 23.95 -28.75
C VAL A 481 2.36 22.80 -29.55
N THR A 482 1.44 22.03 -28.95
CA THR A 482 0.63 21.03 -29.68
C THR A 482 -0.61 21.64 -30.33
N GLU A 483 -1.24 20.93 -31.29
CA GLU A 483 -2.52 21.35 -31.87
C GLU A 483 -3.70 21.37 -30.89
N ALA A 484 -3.52 20.83 -29.67
CA ALA A 484 -4.51 20.84 -28.59
C ALA A 484 -4.26 21.93 -27.53
N GLY A 485 -3.13 22.62 -27.59
CA GLY A 485 -2.68 23.55 -26.56
C GLY A 485 -3.58 24.79 -26.40
N SER A 486 -3.71 25.26 -25.16
CA SER A 486 -4.53 26.44 -24.81
C SER A 486 -3.68 27.66 -24.42
N PRO A 487 -4.22 28.89 -24.55
CA PRO A 487 -3.57 30.09 -23.98
C PRO A 487 -3.40 30.03 -22.45
N ASP A 488 -4.22 29.23 -21.76
CA ASP A 488 -4.14 29.06 -20.31
C ASP A 488 -2.95 28.15 -19.92
N ASP A 489 -2.45 27.30 -20.83
CA ASP A 489 -1.26 26.47 -20.63
C ASP A 489 0.00 27.33 -20.50
N VAL A 490 0.11 28.39 -21.33
CA VAL A 490 1.22 29.38 -21.25
C VAL A 490 1.17 30.15 -19.92
N ALA A 491 -0.03 30.39 -19.39
CA ALA A 491 -0.19 30.95 -18.06
C ALA A 491 0.24 29.94 -16.97
N GLN A 492 -0.10 28.65 -17.09
CA GLN A 492 0.38 27.62 -16.17
C GLN A 492 1.91 27.48 -16.17
N ALA A 493 2.56 27.53 -17.34
CA ALA A 493 4.02 27.58 -17.42
C ALA A 493 4.60 28.79 -16.65
N THR A 494 3.95 29.96 -16.71
CA THR A 494 4.36 31.15 -15.94
C THR A 494 4.17 30.96 -14.44
N PHE A 495 3.00 30.45 -14.01
CA PHE A 495 2.70 30.22 -12.59
C PHE A 495 3.57 29.12 -11.97
N ALA A 496 3.98 28.12 -12.76
CA ALA A 496 4.88 27.05 -12.34
C ALA A 496 6.27 27.55 -11.93
N VAL A 497 6.85 28.51 -12.68
CA VAL A 497 8.13 29.16 -12.29
C VAL A 497 8.00 29.92 -10.97
N GLN A 498 6.90 30.66 -10.77
CA GLN A 498 6.67 31.38 -9.52
C GLN A 498 6.44 30.41 -8.33
N ALA A 499 5.66 29.34 -8.53
CA ALA A 499 5.44 28.30 -7.53
C ALA A 499 6.75 27.55 -7.17
N ALA A 500 7.65 27.34 -8.15
CA ALA A 500 8.98 26.81 -7.91
C ALA A 500 9.84 27.77 -7.07
N ALA A 501 9.74 29.09 -7.31
CA ALA A 501 10.44 30.09 -6.54
C ALA A 501 9.97 30.13 -5.06
N GLU A 502 8.66 30.08 -4.82
CA GLU A 502 8.10 29.95 -3.45
C GLU A 502 8.58 28.66 -2.77
N ARG A 503 8.58 27.52 -3.47
CA ARG A 503 9.04 26.22 -2.96
C ARG A 503 10.54 26.20 -2.64
N LEU A 504 11.39 26.76 -3.50
CA LEU A 504 12.83 26.82 -3.30
C LEU A 504 13.23 27.82 -2.19
N GLN A 505 12.52 28.94 -2.03
CA GLN A 505 12.74 29.88 -0.92
C GLN A 505 12.40 29.29 0.46
N ALA A 506 11.56 28.25 0.53
CA ALA A 506 11.17 27.60 1.77
C ALA A 506 12.18 26.54 2.29
N ILE A 507 13.29 26.34 1.58
CA ILE A 507 14.32 25.33 1.93
C ILE A 507 15.27 25.92 2.98
N ASP A 508 15.37 25.27 4.15
CA ASP A 508 16.43 25.59 5.11
C ASP A 508 17.74 24.93 4.66
N THR A 509 18.69 25.75 4.22
CA THR A 509 20.02 25.31 3.78
C THR A 509 21.11 25.58 4.81
N ALA A 510 20.78 26.11 6.00
CA ALA A 510 21.77 26.58 6.97
C ALA A 510 22.55 25.44 7.66
N GLY A 511 21.99 24.23 7.69
CA GLY A 511 22.66 23.00 8.13
C GLY A 511 23.46 22.29 7.04
N LEU A 512 23.33 22.68 5.77
CA LEU A 512 24.00 21.97 4.67
C LEU A 512 25.52 22.15 4.72
N PRO A 513 26.29 21.13 4.30
CA PRO A 513 27.71 21.30 4.09
C PRO A 513 27.93 22.40 3.04
N ALA A 514 28.89 23.29 3.30
CA ALA A 514 29.39 24.19 2.26
C ALA A 514 29.86 23.35 1.04
N PRO A 515 29.81 23.87 -0.21
CA PRO A 515 29.28 25.17 -0.62
C PRO A 515 27.75 25.25 -0.70
N PHE A 516 27.03 24.16 -0.41
CA PHE A 516 25.57 24.10 -0.50
C PHE A 516 24.86 24.87 0.62
N ASP A 517 25.58 25.27 1.67
CA ASP A 517 25.15 26.29 2.66
C ASP A 517 24.61 27.57 1.99
N ARG A 518 25.14 27.91 0.81
CA ARG A 518 24.77 29.10 0.02
C ARG A 518 23.49 28.95 -0.79
N LEU A 519 22.91 27.74 -0.93
CA LEU A 519 21.73 27.51 -1.76
C LEU A 519 20.55 28.41 -1.36
N GLY A 520 20.30 28.60 -0.06
CA GLY A 520 19.24 29.46 0.45
C GLY A 520 19.38 30.92 0.02
N ALA A 521 20.61 31.45 -0.04
CA ALA A 521 20.85 32.81 -0.55
C ALA A 521 20.62 32.92 -2.08
N ALA A 522 20.88 31.83 -2.82
CA ALA A 522 20.55 31.75 -4.24
C ALA A 522 19.03 31.70 -4.48
N PHE A 523 18.29 30.96 -3.65
CA PHE A 523 16.82 30.86 -3.72
C PHE A 523 16.12 32.14 -3.23
N GLU A 524 16.63 32.77 -2.16
CA GLU A 524 16.16 34.09 -1.70
C GLU A 524 16.24 35.11 -2.85
N ALA A 525 17.40 35.20 -3.51
CA ALA A 525 17.61 36.07 -4.67
C ALA A 525 16.73 35.71 -5.88
N PHE A 526 16.44 34.42 -6.10
CA PHE A 526 15.55 33.96 -7.17
C PHE A 526 14.11 34.45 -6.96
N GLY A 527 13.50 34.14 -5.81
CA GLY A 527 12.12 34.55 -5.53
C GLY A 527 11.94 36.07 -5.40
N ALA A 528 12.93 36.78 -4.82
CA ALA A 528 12.94 38.24 -4.78
C ALA A 528 12.94 38.89 -6.18
N GLY A 529 13.40 38.17 -7.20
CA GLY A 529 13.34 38.59 -8.60
C GLY A 529 11.93 38.70 -9.17
N PHE A 530 10.93 38.03 -8.59
CA PHE A 530 9.54 38.07 -9.05
C PHE A 530 8.67 39.09 -8.29
N GLY A 531 9.13 39.63 -7.15
CA GLY A 531 8.38 40.65 -6.42
C GLY A 531 9.05 41.21 -5.16
N GLY A 532 9.34 42.52 -5.17
CA GLY A 532 9.49 43.35 -3.97
C GLY A 532 8.34 44.35 -3.84
N GLU A 533 8.14 44.95 -2.66
CA GLU A 533 7.00 45.86 -2.38
C GLU A 533 6.88 47.01 -3.40
N GLY A 534 5.92 46.87 -4.34
CA GLY A 534 5.88 47.63 -5.60
C GLY A 534 4.68 48.57 -5.80
N GLY A 535 3.86 48.78 -4.77
CA GLY A 535 2.76 49.77 -4.77
C GLY A 535 1.46 49.33 -5.45
N GLU A 536 0.33 49.74 -4.85
CA GLU A 536 -0.98 49.64 -5.50
C GLU A 536 -0.99 50.51 -6.77
N HIS A 537 -1.13 49.90 -7.97
CA HIS A 537 -1.79 50.44 -9.20
C HIS A 537 -1.43 49.65 -10.51
N SER A 538 -1.00 48.39 -10.43
CA SER A 538 -0.60 47.56 -11.60
C SER A 538 -1.45 46.28 -11.80
N GLY A 539 -2.75 46.32 -11.45
CA GLY A 539 -3.67 45.17 -11.52
C GLY A 539 -3.98 44.59 -12.93
N GLN A 540 -3.27 45.05 -13.96
CA GLN A 540 -3.23 44.46 -15.31
C GLN A 540 -1.81 44.70 -15.87
N GLY A 541 -1.02 43.65 -16.09
CA GLY A 541 0.29 43.77 -16.76
C GLY A 541 1.35 42.70 -16.46
N LEU A 542 1.30 42.00 -15.33
CA LEU A 542 2.37 41.05 -14.93
C LEU A 542 2.40 39.73 -15.71
N SER A 543 1.32 39.35 -16.39
CA SER A 543 1.15 38.03 -17.03
C SER A 543 1.41 38.04 -18.55
N GLN A 544 2.25 38.95 -19.06
CA GLN A 544 2.51 39.09 -20.51
C GLN A 544 3.97 39.33 -20.93
N ASP A 545 4.85 39.81 -20.03
CA ASP A 545 6.27 40.01 -20.35
C ASP A 545 7.13 38.84 -19.81
N THR A 546 7.27 37.77 -20.60
CA THR A 546 8.13 36.61 -20.25
C THR A 546 9.59 37.02 -19.98
N ALA A 547 10.05 38.15 -20.55
CA ALA A 547 11.34 38.75 -20.25
C ALA A 547 11.55 39.09 -18.75
N PHE A 548 10.48 39.30 -17.99
CA PHE A 548 10.53 39.48 -16.54
C PHE A 548 10.91 38.18 -15.79
N LEU A 549 10.52 37.02 -16.34
CA LEU A 549 10.79 35.69 -15.75
C LEU A 549 12.21 35.20 -16.04
N LEU A 550 12.77 35.56 -17.20
CA LEU A 550 14.09 35.08 -17.65
C LEU A 550 15.25 35.59 -16.78
N GLY A 551 15.17 36.84 -16.31
CA GLY A 551 16.22 37.45 -15.49
C GLY A 551 16.51 36.67 -14.19
N PRO A 552 15.48 36.42 -13.35
CA PRO A 552 15.63 35.60 -12.14
C PRO A 552 16.11 34.17 -12.44
N VAL A 553 15.55 33.50 -13.46
CA VAL A 553 15.93 32.12 -13.82
C VAL A 553 17.41 32.03 -14.21
N VAL A 554 17.89 32.93 -15.07
CA VAL A 554 19.31 32.96 -15.47
C VAL A 554 20.22 33.28 -14.28
N GLN A 555 19.80 34.19 -13.38
CA GLN A 555 20.59 34.50 -12.19
C GLN A 555 20.67 33.32 -11.21
N LEU A 556 19.60 32.51 -11.08
CA LEU A 556 19.65 31.28 -10.28
C LEU A 556 20.57 30.24 -10.90
N VAL A 557 20.51 30.00 -12.22
CA VAL A 557 21.43 29.07 -12.91
C VAL A 557 22.88 29.43 -12.63
N ILE A 558 23.25 30.71 -12.80
CA ILE A 558 24.61 31.21 -12.49
C ILE A 558 24.97 30.95 -11.01
N ASN A 559 24.04 31.17 -10.07
CA ASN A 559 24.31 30.94 -8.65
C ASN A 559 24.53 29.45 -8.32
N LEU A 560 23.78 28.54 -8.96
CA LEU A 560 23.94 27.09 -8.79
C LEU A 560 25.24 26.59 -9.43
N GLU A 561 25.59 27.06 -10.63
CA GLU A 561 26.87 26.78 -11.29
C GLU A 561 28.06 27.21 -10.40
N ASN A 562 28.01 28.41 -9.79
CA ASN A 562 29.04 28.87 -8.85
C ASN A 562 29.11 28.09 -7.51
N ILE A 563 28.08 27.29 -7.19
CA ILE A 563 28.09 26.38 -6.03
C ILE A 563 28.69 25.03 -6.42
N LEU A 564 28.36 24.51 -7.60
CA LEU A 564 28.90 23.27 -8.16
C LEU A 564 30.41 23.40 -8.49
N ASP A 565 30.84 24.49 -9.11
CA ASP A 565 32.27 24.82 -9.34
C ASP A 565 33.11 24.87 -8.05
N ALA A 566 32.46 24.95 -6.88
CA ALA A 566 33.11 24.96 -5.57
C ALA A 566 33.16 23.58 -4.89
N THR A 567 32.49 22.53 -5.40
CA THR A 567 32.56 21.19 -4.80
C THR A 567 33.88 20.46 -5.07
N ASP A 568 34.56 20.79 -6.17
CA ASP A 568 35.89 20.25 -6.55
C ASP A 568 37.01 20.50 -5.52
N GLN A 569 36.76 21.34 -4.52
CA GLN A 569 37.75 21.81 -3.55
C GLN A 569 37.54 21.21 -2.14
N GLN A 570 36.77 20.12 -2.03
CA GLN A 570 36.28 19.58 -0.75
C GLN A 570 36.94 18.26 -0.30
N ALA A 571 36.63 17.87 0.94
CA ALA A 571 37.21 16.71 1.61
C ALA A 571 36.20 15.58 1.95
N GLU A 572 34.89 15.85 1.91
CA GLU A 572 33.84 14.86 2.11
C GLU A 572 32.84 14.94 0.93
N PRO A 573 32.50 13.82 0.26
CA PRO A 573 31.64 13.84 -0.91
C PRO A 573 30.16 13.86 -0.52
N VAL A 574 29.37 14.71 -1.18
CA VAL A 574 27.91 14.81 -0.99
C VAL A 574 27.16 14.53 -2.31
N PRO A 575 27.31 13.31 -2.87
CA PRO A 575 27.05 13.04 -4.28
C PRO A 575 25.60 13.34 -4.69
N VAL A 576 24.60 12.81 -3.98
CA VAL A 576 23.18 13.00 -4.33
C VAL A 576 22.77 14.48 -4.31
N LEU A 577 23.29 15.27 -3.36
CA LEU A 577 23.02 16.72 -3.30
C LEU A 577 23.65 17.45 -4.49
N SER A 578 24.88 17.09 -4.89
CA SER A 578 25.53 17.68 -6.06
C SER A 578 24.77 17.36 -7.35
N GLY A 579 24.44 16.09 -7.58
CA GLY A 579 23.70 15.64 -8.76
C GLY A 579 22.31 16.26 -8.88
N VAL A 580 21.53 16.30 -7.80
CA VAL A 580 20.20 16.94 -7.79
C VAL A 580 20.32 18.47 -7.99
N THR A 581 21.37 19.10 -7.45
CA THR A 581 21.64 20.53 -7.68
C THR A 581 22.01 20.82 -9.14
N SER A 582 22.79 19.95 -9.78
CA SER A 582 23.11 20.07 -11.21
C SER A 582 21.88 19.82 -12.10
N LEU A 583 21.08 18.81 -11.80
CA LEU A 583 19.83 18.53 -12.52
C LEU A 583 18.84 19.70 -12.39
N LEU A 584 18.77 20.35 -11.23
CA LEU A 584 18.01 21.59 -11.03
C LEU A 584 18.56 22.74 -11.89
N ALA A 585 19.88 22.97 -11.90
CA ALA A 585 20.50 24.01 -12.72
C ALA A 585 20.29 23.79 -14.22
N THR A 586 20.47 22.56 -14.70
CA THR A 586 20.24 22.18 -16.10
C THR A 586 18.76 22.29 -16.48
N THR A 587 17.83 21.92 -15.59
CA THR A 587 16.38 22.08 -15.85
C THR A 587 15.98 23.56 -15.90
N LEU A 588 16.50 24.39 -15.00
CA LEU A 588 16.29 25.85 -15.03
C LEU A 588 16.83 26.48 -16.32
N ARG A 589 18.01 26.05 -16.79
CA ARG A 589 18.59 26.48 -18.08
C ARG A 589 17.65 26.13 -19.25
N GLY A 590 17.07 24.92 -19.22
CA GLY A 590 16.07 24.45 -20.18
C GLY A 590 14.74 25.22 -20.14
N VAL A 591 14.24 25.52 -18.94
CA VAL A 591 13.04 26.34 -18.72
C VAL A 591 13.24 27.75 -19.29
N GLY A 592 14.38 28.39 -19.00
CA GLY A 592 14.70 29.72 -19.52
C GLY A 592 14.72 29.76 -21.05
N GLY A 593 15.43 28.83 -21.69
CA GLY A 593 15.47 28.74 -23.15
C GLY A 593 14.11 28.45 -23.79
N THR A 594 13.31 27.57 -23.19
CA THR A 594 11.97 27.23 -23.70
C THR A 594 11.03 28.44 -23.61
N LEU A 595 10.99 29.12 -22.47
CA LEU A 595 10.14 30.29 -22.26
C LEU A 595 10.49 31.46 -23.18
N GLU A 596 11.78 31.71 -23.45
CA GLU A 596 12.23 32.74 -24.40
C GLU A 596 11.63 32.53 -25.80
N GLN A 597 11.66 31.29 -26.29
CA GLN A 597 11.19 30.98 -27.65
C GLN A 597 9.65 30.88 -27.74
N VAL A 598 8.97 30.40 -26.70
CA VAL A 598 7.50 30.46 -26.60
C VAL A 598 7.02 31.93 -26.63
N ALA A 599 7.71 32.83 -25.92
CA ALA A 599 7.42 34.26 -25.94
C ALA A 599 7.68 34.92 -27.30
N ALA A 600 8.63 34.41 -28.08
CA ALA A 600 8.90 34.86 -29.45
C ALA A 600 7.83 34.41 -30.47
N LEU A 601 6.90 33.53 -30.07
CA LEU A 601 5.88 32.89 -30.92
C LEU A 601 6.46 32.06 -32.09
N ASP A 602 7.73 31.68 -32.02
CA ASP A 602 8.34 30.73 -32.96
C ASP A 602 8.17 29.31 -32.42
N SER A 603 7.08 28.65 -32.82
CA SER A 603 6.80 27.28 -32.40
C SER A 603 7.87 26.27 -32.83
N SER A 604 8.68 26.57 -33.87
CA SER A 604 9.78 25.70 -34.29
C SER A 604 11.01 25.85 -33.40
N ALA A 605 11.39 27.08 -33.05
CA ALA A 605 12.47 27.34 -32.10
C ALA A 605 12.08 26.96 -30.66
N ALA A 606 10.82 27.17 -30.27
CA ALA A 606 10.29 26.74 -28.96
C ALA A 606 10.32 25.23 -28.79
N SER A 607 10.00 24.51 -29.88
CA SER A 607 10.21 23.06 -29.93
C SER A 607 11.69 22.73 -29.78
N ASP A 608 12.57 23.19 -30.67
CA ASP A 608 14.01 22.85 -30.62
C ASP A 608 14.67 23.22 -29.27
N ALA A 609 14.20 24.27 -28.58
CA ALA A 609 14.62 24.63 -27.22
C ALA A 609 14.14 23.63 -26.15
N LEU A 610 12.87 23.22 -26.17
CA LEU A 610 12.32 22.18 -25.29
C LEU A 610 13.03 20.83 -25.49
N ILE A 611 13.38 20.50 -26.73
CA ILE A 611 14.18 19.31 -27.09
C ILE A 611 15.56 19.40 -26.44
N GLY A 612 16.23 20.55 -26.56
CA GLY A 612 17.51 20.83 -25.90
C GLY A 612 17.42 20.73 -24.37
N ALA A 613 16.34 21.23 -23.77
CA ALA A 613 16.08 21.17 -22.33
C ALA A 613 15.97 19.72 -21.83
N ILE A 614 15.07 18.92 -22.41
CA ILE A 614 14.83 17.53 -22.01
C ILE A 614 16.10 16.68 -22.22
N ASN A 615 16.77 16.83 -23.37
CA ASN A 615 18.02 16.12 -23.64
C ASN A 615 19.15 16.53 -22.67
N SER A 616 19.21 17.79 -22.24
CA SER A 616 20.22 18.22 -21.26
C SER A 616 19.91 17.63 -19.89
N ALA A 617 18.65 17.68 -19.43
CA ALA A 617 18.21 17.11 -18.16
C ALA A 617 18.47 15.58 -18.11
N LEU A 618 18.17 14.85 -19.19
CA LEU A 618 18.48 13.43 -19.30
C LEU A 618 20.00 13.14 -19.28
N ASN A 619 20.82 13.97 -19.94
CA ASN A 619 22.27 13.80 -19.91
C ASN A 619 22.86 14.06 -18.51
N THR A 620 22.44 15.13 -17.82
CA THR A 620 22.84 15.39 -16.42
C THR A 620 22.31 14.31 -15.47
N LEU A 621 21.08 13.82 -15.66
CA LEU A 621 20.55 12.67 -14.91
C LEU A 621 21.46 11.43 -15.09
N VAL A 622 21.81 11.07 -16.31
CA VAL A 622 22.67 9.90 -16.57
C VAL A 622 24.08 10.12 -16.01
N LEU A 623 24.75 11.22 -16.36
CA LEU A 623 26.17 11.44 -16.06
C LEU A 623 26.43 11.87 -14.61
N GLU A 624 25.54 12.64 -14.02
CA GLU A 624 25.77 13.36 -12.75
C GLU A 624 24.81 12.92 -11.63
N VAL A 625 23.84 12.05 -11.89
CA VAL A 625 22.89 11.53 -10.87
C VAL A 625 22.83 10.00 -10.83
N LEU A 626 22.91 9.33 -11.97
CA LEU A 626 22.94 7.86 -12.07
C LEU A 626 24.38 7.31 -12.13
N LEU A 627 25.37 8.13 -12.51
CA LEU A 627 26.79 7.75 -12.57
C LEU A 627 27.69 8.47 -11.55
N LEU A 628 27.17 9.48 -10.82
CA LEU A 628 27.73 10.16 -9.64
C LEU A 628 29.23 9.94 -9.41
N GLU A 629 30.05 10.73 -10.12
CA GLU A 629 31.41 10.38 -10.55
C GLU A 629 32.33 9.70 -9.51
N GLN A 630 32.74 8.47 -9.83
CA GLN A 630 33.97 7.78 -9.42
C GLN A 630 34.37 7.87 -7.94
N ALA A 631 33.80 6.97 -7.13
CA ALA A 631 34.22 6.75 -5.75
C ALA A 631 35.75 6.45 -5.64
N PRO A 632 36.48 7.10 -4.71
CA PRO A 632 37.91 6.83 -4.52
C PRO A 632 38.19 5.39 -4.06
N GLU A 633 39.32 4.82 -4.50
CA GLU A 633 39.89 3.61 -3.88
C GLU A 633 40.25 3.94 -2.42
N PRO A 634 39.43 3.51 -1.44
CA PRO A 634 39.20 2.09 -1.21
C PRO A 634 37.72 1.65 -1.14
N ILE A 635 36.77 2.41 -1.68
CA ILE A 635 35.32 2.10 -1.60
C ILE A 635 34.91 1.02 -2.62
N ASN A 636 35.54 -0.15 -2.58
CA ASN A 636 35.27 -1.28 -3.49
C ASN A 636 35.11 -2.62 -2.74
N GLN A 637 34.48 -2.58 -1.56
CA GLN A 637 34.10 -3.77 -0.77
C GLN A 637 32.69 -3.70 -0.14
N ASN A 638 32.04 -2.53 -0.08
CA ASN A 638 30.71 -2.34 0.55
C ASN A 638 29.62 -1.78 -0.39
N ALA A 639 29.87 -1.64 -1.70
CA ALA A 639 28.90 -1.13 -2.67
C ALA A 639 29.03 -1.86 -4.02
N THR A 640 28.58 -3.11 -4.08
CA THR A 640 28.62 -3.93 -5.31
C THR A 640 27.41 -3.67 -6.19
N LEU A 641 27.47 -2.64 -7.04
CA LEU A 641 26.64 -2.59 -8.25
C LEU A 641 27.23 -3.56 -9.29
N PRO A 642 26.53 -4.64 -9.68
CA PRO A 642 27.05 -5.58 -10.69
C PRO A 642 27.11 -4.91 -12.06
N THR A 643 28.09 -5.25 -12.91
CA THR A 643 28.26 -4.61 -14.23
C THR A 643 27.01 -4.73 -15.14
N ASN A 644 26.17 -5.73 -14.90
CA ASN A 644 24.90 -5.98 -15.61
C ASN A 644 23.81 -4.93 -15.28
N PHE A 645 23.94 -4.21 -14.17
CA PHE A 645 23.01 -3.15 -13.74
C PHE A 645 22.82 -2.07 -14.82
N LEU A 646 23.91 -1.75 -15.53
CA LEU A 646 23.93 -0.68 -16.54
C LEU A 646 23.38 -1.11 -17.92
N SER A 647 23.25 -2.41 -18.22
CA SER A 647 22.59 -2.85 -19.45
C SER A 647 21.09 -2.95 -19.28
N ASP A 648 20.62 -3.54 -18.18
CA ASP A 648 19.26 -4.07 -18.13
C ASP A 648 18.25 -3.04 -17.59
N ALA A 649 18.66 -2.18 -16.65
CA ALA A 649 17.88 -1.01 -16.25
C ALA A 649 17.78 0.00 -17.42
N LEU A 650 18.90 0.27 -18.10
CA LEU A 650 18.94 1.14 -19.27
C LEU A 650 18.08 0.59 -20.40
N ALA A 651 18.15 -0.71 -20.70
CA ALA A 651 17.33 -1.35 -21.71
C ALA A 651 15.83 -1.37 -21.33
N THR A 652 15.48 -1.48 -20.05
CA THR A 652 14.08 -1.49 -19.60
C THR A 652 13.46 -0.09 -19.68
N VAL A 653 14.13 0.93 -19.15
CA VAL A 653 13.69 2.33 -19.28
C VAL A 653 13.65 2.75 -20.74
N MET A 654 14.67 2.43 -21.53
CA MET A 654 14.67 2.72 -22.97
C MET A 654 13.57 1.97 -23.71
N ARG A 655 13.27 0.70 -23.37
CA ARG A 655 12.20 -0.06 -24.01
C ARG A 655 10.84 0.56 -23.71
N GLU A 656 10.51 0.82 -22.45
CA GLU A 656 9.21 1.36 -22.08
C GLU A 656 9.02 2.78 -22.63
N VAL A 657 10.02 3.65 -22.50
CA VAL A 657 9.99 5.00 -23.09
C VAL A 657 9.84 4.94 -24.61
N THR A 658 10.57 4.05 -25.30
CA THR A 658 10.44 3.89 -26.76
C THR A 658 9.07 3.30 -27.15
N GLU A 659 8.54 2.34 -26.40
CA GLU A 659 7.28 1.65 -26.70
C GLU A 659 6.05 2.54 -26.42
N GLN A 660 6.10 3.39 -25.40
CA GLN A 660 5.10 4.44 -25.18
C GLN A 660 5.19 5.55 -26.24
N LEU A 661 6.39 5.97 -26.64
CA LEU A 661 6.60 6.89 -27.77
C LEU A 661 6.07 6.31 -29.09
N ASP A 662 6.32 5.02 -29.38
CA ASP A 662 5.88 4.34 -30.61
C ASP A 662 4.36 4.19 -30.68
N ARG A 663 3.71 3.82 -29.56
CA ARG A 663 2.25 3.64 -29.49
C ARG A 663 1.47 4.96 -29.47
N HIS A 664 1.87 5.91 -28.62
CA HIS A 664 1.02 7.06 -28.26
C HIS A 664 1.47 8.41 -28.83
N VAL A 665 2.68 8.51 -29.41
CA VAL A 665 3.26 9.78 -29.85
C VAL A 665 3.63 9.76 -31.35
N LEU A 666 4.29 8.71 -31.81
CA LEU A 666 4.65 8.50 -33.23
C LEU A 666 3.43 8.23 -34.12
N THR A 667 2.29 7.85 -33.54
CA THR A 667 1.00 7.71 -34.24
C THR A 667 0.26 9.03 -34.48
N THR A 668 0.67 10.12 -33.80
CA THR A 668 -0.09 11.39 -33.73
C THR A 668 0.68 12.62 -34.20
N ALA A 669 2.02 12.62 -34.16
CA ALA A 669 2.84 13.81 -34.39
C ALA A 669 3.98 13.62 -35.43
N ASP A 670 3.65 13.68 -36.72
CA ASP A 670 4.65 13.65 -37.79
C ASP A 670 5.44 14.99 -37.91
N GLY A 671 6.74 14.90 -38.21
CA GLY A 671 7.62 16.02 -38.52
C GLY A 671 8.51 16.52 -37.37
N LEU A 672 7.96 16.71 -36.17
CA LEU A 672 8.69 17.33 -35.03
C LEU A 672 9.35 16.28 -34.12
N LEU A 673 8.56 15.35 -33.56
CA LEU A 673 9.04 14.34 -32.62
C LEU A 673 9.95 13.28 -33.29
N GLY A 674 9.82 13.09 -34.60
CA GLY A 674 10.82 12.34 -35.39
C GLY A 674 12.22 12.98 -35.42
N ARG A 675 12.38 14.25 -35.00
CA ARG A 675 13.67 14.93 -34.86
C ARG A 675 14.20 14.95 -33.42
N LEU A 676 13.34 14.84 -32.41
CA LEU A 676 13.72 14.75 -30.99
C LEU A 676 14.78 13.66 -30.73
N LEU A 677 14.52 12.48 -31.30
CA LEU A 677 15.12 11.21 -30.85
C LEU A 677 16.30 10.75 -31.72
N ALA A 678 16.53 11.39 -32.87
CA ALA A 678 17.65 11.07 -33.76
C ALA A 678 19.05 11.38 -33.15
N PRO A 679 19.24 12.46 -32.34
CA PRO A 679 20.47 12.66 -31.59
C PRO A 679 20.63 11.66 -30.45
N ILE A 680 19.52 11.33 -29.76
CA ILE A 680 19.51 10.43 -28.60
C ILE A 680 19.94 9.02 -29.00
N THR A 681 19.32 8.48 -30.05
CA THR A 681 19.70 7.17 -30.60
C THR A 681 21.18 7.14 -31.03
N GLY A 682 21.68 8.19 -31.70
CA GLY A 682 23.10 8.30 -32.05
C GLY A 682 24.05 8.36 -30.85
N ALA A 683 23.70 9.09 -29.79
CA ALA A 683 24.48 9.18 -28.56
C ALA A 683 24.51 7.84 -27.80
N ILE A 684 23.36 7.18 -27.68
CA ILE A 684 23.21 5.88 -27.02
C ILE A 684 23.96 4.79 -27.81
N THR A 685 23.87 4.76 -29.14
CA THR A 685 24.69 3.84 -29.96
C THR A 685 26.19 4.11 -29.74
N SER A 686 26.65 5.37 -29.73
CA SER A 686 28.06 5.68 -29.46
C SER A 686 28.52 5.41 -28.02
N LEU A 687 27.60 5.19 -27.08
CA LEU A 687 27.89 4.75 -25.71
C LEU A 687 27.94 3.21 -25.62
N ILE A 688 26.99 2.52 -26.25
CA ILE A 688 26.96 1.06 -26.40
C ILE A 688 28.23 0.58 -27.11
N ASP A 689 28.63 1.22 -28.23
CA ASP A 689 29.87 0.97 -28.99
C ASP A 689 31.18 1.27 -28.20
N ARG A 690 31.10 1.63 -26.92
CA ARG A 690 32.25 1.83 -26.00
C ARG A 690 32.17 1.00 -24.73
N LEU A 691 31.03 0.39 -24.44
CA LEU A 691 30.80 -0.47 -23.26
C LEU A 691 30.81 -1.96 -23.62
N PHE A 692 30.79 -2.30 -24.91
CA PHE A 692 30.91 -3.65 -25.48
C PHE A 692 32.04 -3.73 -26.52
#